data_AF-A0A1Y2II22-F1
#
_entry.id   AF-A0A1Y2II22-F1
#
_cell.length_a   1.000
_cell.length_b   1.000
_cell.length_c   1.000
_cell.angle_alpha   90.00
_cell.angle_beta   90.00
_cell.angle_gamma   90.00
#
_symmetry.space_group_name_H-M   'P 1'
#
loop_
_entity.id
_entity.type
_entity.pdbx_description
1 polymer ?
#
loop_
_entity_poly.entity_id
_entity_poly.type
_entity_poly.pdbx_seq_one_letter_code
_entity_poly.pdbx_strand_id
1 'polypeptide(L)'
;MPSVDQGLLEAMPGKQIKLPYDEWMTAFMTTAEVQAEGKAYDGLFDGVPTDKKESDMYEPLVAAVNGAGILGDFVLVNTTGIRTGKTSRHCGMYPKTCSLAVTEKRTVWVAIEAFIVCKPDDCVSDPYDVGMYDRAPYTDEGRETLSQIATYASEAFEIQHLTHHFGVVILGSSARLGRWDRAGIVFSSKFDYKKEPAKLAQFFWCMAHMTPEARGHDPSATRILPGSADYDILQPWKEGKVPLDENDYVGKRFAKTIAAPYAWYRLTVIDRQRGEKDFLIGQPIICHWGVVGRATRAYIALSVSEPGMPLVFLKDCWRIVEDCYEREGDILSYLNEKGVKNVPTVVCHGDVEGHRTVSQTLVERAEDAVEPYLDCRMQTHQHYRYVVREVGMPLEEFPTGEVLVSAITDAIIAHEQAYTIAKVLHRDVSHGNILIVPNSDRGIKRGYQGLLTDWELSTRLERYYAERPRTFQAGTWPFMSVRCLSLDGIGSHVQVADELESFLLVIIYCAVLHLRNTCRNADEFIEEFFGHGLPLYHVGQYTCSRYKSDTLTSGELIAMNCTPLVFLTGPPAATSGPRPRATSSTSASAPLPSTATKAEEKHPINDVIATLLLWFSARYEVLKPEPKPRQLPDAFEAYLKRYSTPAAPAATGLWQRLSSALAGLMPDLEELARARELAAQLKRREEFKRVAQNVESHASVIKLLTESLTRSWPSQDRKHSDQGGSSSKSPAIESTGGQAGSAPRPRSQEKAGEKRAASDDCPEAQENTASKRRRVAESSA
;
A
#
# COMPACT_ATOMS: atom_id res chain seq x y z
N MET A 1 -3.68 5.66 -15.27
CA MET A 1 -3.36 5.90 -13.86
C MET A 1 -4.15 7.15 -13.45
N PRO A 2 -4.68 7.25 -12.22
CA PRO A 2 -4.81 8.59 -11.62
C PRO A 2 -3.45 9.27 -11.80
N SER A 3 -3.39 10.54 -12.20
CA SER A 3 -2.10 11.20 -12.34
C SER A 3 -1.35 11.06 -11.02
N VAL A 4 -0.07 10.66 -11.05
CA VAL A 4 0.82 10.53 -9.87
C VAL A 4 0.68 11.74 -8.92
N ASP A 5 0.39 12.89 -9.52
CA ASP A 5 0.05 14.17 -8.89
C ASP A 5 -1.08 14.14 -7.87
N GLN A 6 -2.11 13.31 -8.07
CA GLN A 6 -3.33 13.34 -7.26
C GLN A 6 -3.18 12.59 -5.92
N GLY A 7 -2.60 11.40 -5.90
CA GLY A 7 -2.39 10.68 -4.64
C GLY A 7 -1.24 11.26 -3.81
N LEU A 8 -0.28 11.95 -4.44
CA LEU A 8 0.72 12.74 -3.71
C LEU A 8 0.05 13.90 -2.95
N LEU A 9 -0.88 14.62 -3.59
CA LEU A 9 -1.65 15.68 -2.95
C LEU A 9 -2.53 15.16 -1.81
N GLU A 10 -3.17 14.00 -1.98
CA GLU A 10 -4.02 13.39 -0.94
C GLU A 10 -3.25 13.00 0.33
N ALA A 11 -1.94 12.73 0.21
CA ALA A 11 -1.09 12.31 1.33
C ALA A 11 -0.53 13.47 2.18
N MET A 12 -0.62 14.73 1.72
CA MET A 12 0.01 15.91 2.32
C MET A 12 -0.80 16.69 3.38
N PRO A 13 -2.15 16.70 3.37
CA PRO A 13 -2.95 17.35 4.42
C PRO A 13 -2.54 16.88 5.82
N GLY A 14 -2.35 17.83 6.75
CA GLY A 14 -1.91 17.54 8.11
C GLY A 14 -0.42 17.19 8.27
N LYS A 15 0.38 17.21 7.18
CA LYS A 15 1.82 16.93 7.17
C LYS A 15 2.66 18.12 6.69
N GLN A 16 2.23 19.33 7.06
CA GLN A 16 2.93 20.58 6.75
C GLN A 16 3.08 21.42 8.02
N ILE A 17 4.27 21.97 8.24
CA ILE A 17 4.60 22.84 9.39
C ILE A 17 5.23 24.13 8.86
N LYS A 18 4.90 25.28 9.46
CA LYS A 18 5.55 26.56 9.21
C LYS A 18 6.31 27.04 10.42
N LEU A 19 7.58 27.37 10.18
CA LEU A 19 8.45 27.99 11.17
C LEU A 19 8.83 29.41 10.74
N PRO A 20 9.08 30.34 11.68
CA PRO A 20 9.74 31.60 11.35
C PRO A 20 11.06 31.35 10.60
N TYR A 21 11.42 32.23 9.66
CA TYR A 21 12.65 32.10 8.87
C TYR A 21 13.90 31.80 9.72
N ASP A 22 14.13 32.58 10.78
CA ASP A 22 15.32 32.41 11.63
C ASP A 22 15.31 31.07 12.39
N GLU A 23 14.13 30.62 12.80
CA GLU A 23 13.95 29.31 13.44
C GLU A 23 14.16 28.16 12.46
N TRP A 24 13.71 28.31 11.22
CA TRP A 24 13.91 27.33 10.14
C TRP A 24 15.40 27.20 9.81
N MET A 25 16.09 28.34 9.64
CA MET A 25 17.54 28.37 9.40
C MET A 25 18.30 27.74 10.57
N THR A 26 17.94 28.08 11.81
CA THR A 26 18.56 27.48 13.01
C THR A 26 18.29 25.98 13.11
N ALA A 27 17.12 25.50 12.67
CA ALA A 27 16.76 24.09 12.73
C ALA A 27 17.51 23.22 11.71
N PHE A 28 17.76 23.73 10.50
CA PHE A 28 18.23 22.91 9.38
C PHE A 28 19.54 23.36 8.73
N MET A 29 20.00 24.57 9.01
CA MET A 29 21.20 25.16 8.43
C MET A 29 22.22 25.44 9.53
N THR A 30 22.69 24.37 10.20
CA THR A 30 23.66 24.47 11.30
C THR A 30 25.08 24.27 10.81
N THR A 31 25.77 25.36 10.48
CA THR A 31 27.24 25.42 10.55
C THR A 31 27.63 26.61 11.40
N ALA A 32 28.54 26.37 12.35
CA ALA A 32 28.99 27.29 13.40
C ALA A 32 29.82 28.48 12.87
N GLU A 33 29.77 28.76 11.57
CA GLU A 33 30.55 29.79 10.88
C GLU A 33 29.67 30.64 9.96
N VAL A 34 28.43 30.92 10.33
CA VAL A 34 27.71 32.08 9.79
C VAL A 34 28.31 33.35 10.40
N GLN A 35 29.60 33.60 10.16
CA GLN A 35 30.03 34.95 9.91
C GLN A 35 29.77 35.14 8.43
N ALA A 36 28.66 35.82 8.11
CA ALA A 36 28.52 36.45 6.82
C ALA A 36 29.79 37.31 6.61
N GLU A 37 30.77 36.78 5.89
CA GLU A 37 31.96 37.53 5.48
C GLU A 37 31.45 38.71 4.65
N GLY A 38 31.20 39.86 5.26
CA GLY A 38 31.19 41.22 4.71
C GLY A 38 30.58 41.49 3.32
N LYS A 39 29.83 40.57 2.71
CA LYS A 39 29.30 40.70 1.35
C LYS A 39 27.95 41.40 1.43
N ALA A 40 27.91 42.63 0.93
CA ALA A 40 26.66 43.31 0.64
C ALA A 40 25.94 42.54 -0.50
N TYR A 41 24.80 41.93 -0.20
CA TYR A 41 23.93 41.28 -1.19
C TYR A 41 22.89 42.26 -1.76
N ASP A 42 23.04 43.55 -1.49
CA ASP A 42 22.10 44.59 -1.89
C ASP A 42 21.89 44.59 -3.41
N GLY A 43 20.63 44.54 -3.82
CA GLY A 43 20.23 44.50 -5.22
C GLY A 43 20.55 43.21 -5.97
N LEU A 44 21.03 42.15 -5.29
CA LEU A 44 21.42 40.89 -5.94
C LEU A 44 20.29 40.30 -6.80
N PHE A 45 19.04 40.45 -6.36
CA PHE A 45 17.88 39.86 -7.02
C PHE A 45 16.98 40.88 -7.74
N ASP A 46 17.40 42.14 -7.89
CA ASP A 46 16.59 43.19 -8.52
C ASP A 46 16.22 42.85 -9.97
N GLY A 47 17.09 42.13 -10.67
CA GLY A 47 16.90 41.69 -12.05
C GLY A 47 15.87 40.57 -12.25
N VAL A 48 15.37 39.93 -11.18
CA VAL A 48 14.36 38.85 -11.29
C VAL A 48 12.97 39.47 -11.49
N PRO A 49 12.24 39.19 -12.58
CA PRO A 49 10.91 39.78 -12.80
C PRO A 49 9.84 39.19 -11.87
N THR A 50 8.85 40.00 -11.45
CA THR A 50 7.78 39.62 -10.49
C THR A 50 6.37 39.67 -11.08
N ASP A 51 6.20 40.06 -12.34
CA ASP A 51 4.87 40.22 -12.98
C ASP A 51 4.92 39.76 -14.45
N LYS A 52 5.77 38.78 -14.73
CA LYS A 52 5.97 38.20 -16.06
C LYS A 52 5.62 36.71 -16.05
N LYS A 53 5.95 35.99 -17.13
CA LYS A 53 5.76 34.54 -17.16
C LYS A 53 6.75 33.86 -16.24
N GLU A 54 6.35 32.73 -15.65
CA GLU A 54 7.21 31.88 -14.81
C GLU A 54 8.57 31.60 -15.48
N SER A 55 8.56 31.32 -16.79
CA SER A 55 9.75 31.04 -17.58
C SER A 55 10.81 32.14 -17.57
N ASP A 56 10.38 33.38 -17.36
CA ASP A 56 11.23 34.57 -17.46
C ASP A 56 11.97 34.85 -16.14
N MET A 57 11.60 34.16 -15.06
CA MET A 57 12.20 34.32 -13.72
C MET A 57 13.47 33.48 -13.55
N TYR A 58 13.52 32.28 -14.16
CA TYR A 58 14.56 31.29 -13.88
C TYR A 58 15.96 31.75 -14.27
N GLU A 59 16.18 32.23 -15.50
CA GLU A 59 17.53 32.62 -15.96
C GLU A 59 18.10 33.83 -15.19
N PRO A 60 17.33 34.91 -14.92
CA PRO A 60 17.80 36.00 -14.05
C PRO A 60 18.15 35.54 -12.62
N LEU A 61 17.33 34.67 -12.02
CA LEU A 61 17.60 34.12 -10.70
C LEU A 61 18.89 33.28 -10.69
N VAL A 62 19.04 32.39 -11.68
CA VAL A 62 20.24 31.57 -11.86
C VAL A 62 21.48 32.44 -12.03
N ALA A 63 21.41 33.48 -12.87
CA ALA A 63 22.51 34.40 -13.11
C ALA A 63 22.92 35.16 -11.84
N ALA A 64 21.94 35.62 -11.04
CA ALA A 64 22.19 36.30 -9.78
C ALA A 64 22.96 35.41 -8.78
N VAL A 65 22.44 34.20 -8.50
CA VAL A 65 23.05 33.29 -7.52
C VAL A 65 24.43 32.80 -7.99
N ASN A 66 24.55 32.39 -9.25
CA ASN A 66 25.83 31.94 -9.80
C ASN A 66 26.87 33.07 -9.83
N GLY A 67 26.45 34.29 -10.19
CA GLY A 67 27.30 35.48 -10.23
C GLY A 67 27.81 35.95 -8.87
N ALA A 68 27.07 35.66 -7.79
CA ALA A 68 27.49 35.98 -6.42
C ALA A 68 28.69 35.15 -5.93
N GLY A 69 29.01 34.04 -6.61
CA GLY A 69 30.14 33.18 -6.25
C GLY A 69 29.99 32.49 -4.89
N ILE A 70 28.76 32.22 -4.47
CA ILE A 70 28.43 31.65 -3.14
C ILE A 70 28.23 30.13 -3.15
N LEU A 71 28.30 29.48 -4.32
CA LEU A 71 27.94 28.07 -4.49
C LEU A 71 29.12 27.08 -4.45
N GLY A 72 30.36 27.54 -4.28
CA GLY A 72 31.52 26.63 -4.21
C GLY A 72 31.61 25.69 -5.43
N ASP A 73 31.51 24.39 -5.21
CA ASP A 73 31.55 23.34 -6.24
C ASP A 73 30.21 23.10 -6.94
N PHE A 74 29.17 23.85 -6.59
CA PHE A 74 27.82 23.75 -7.14
C PHE A 74 27.50 24.91 -8.09
N VAL A 75 26.41 24.74 -8.83
CA VAL A 75 25.87 25.72 -9.76
C VAL A 75 24.36 25.57 -9.85
N LEU A 76 23.64 26.69 -9.94
CA LEU A 76 22.23 26.67 -10.29
C LEU A 76 22.08 26.54 -11.80
N VAL A 77 21.18 25.67 -12.23
CA VAL A 77 20.90 25.45 -13.64
C VAL A 77 19.40 25.41 -13.87
N ASN A 78 18.94 26.23 -14.82
CA ASN A 78 17.61 26.11 -15.38
C ASN A 78 17.56 24.88 -16.31
N THR A 79 16.86 23.84 -15.85
CA THR A 79 16.81 22.55 -16.55
C THR A 79 15.42 22.26 -17.10
N THR A 80 15.40 21.50 -18.19
CA THR A 80 14.17 20.93 -18.75
C THR A 80 14.09 19.45 -18.46
N GLY A 81 12.98 19.04 -17.86
CA GLY A 81 12.59 17.64 -17.66
C GLY A 81 11.36 17.31 -18.48
N ILE A 82 11.28 16.07 -18.99
CA ILE A 82 10.08 15.55 -19.63
C ILE A 82 9.38 14.63 -18.62
N ARG A 83 8.14 14.96 -18.25
CA ARG A 83 7.30 14.12 -17.40
C ARG A 83 5.93 13.95 -18.03
N THR A 84 5.43 12.72 -18.10
CA THR A 84 4.12 12.39 -18.70
C THR A 84 3.89 13.02 -20.09
N GLY A 85 4.95 13.12 -20.90
CA GLY A 85 4.91 13.76 -22.23
C GLY A 85 4.84 15.29 -22.24
N LYS A 86 4.80 15.94 -21.07
CA LYS A 86 4.87 17.41 -20.92
C LYS A 86 6.29 17.83 -20.51
N THR A 87 6.78 18.90 -21.12
CA THR A 87 8.05 19.52 -20.72
C THR A 87 7.79 20.42 -19.53
N SER A 88 8.45 20.18 -18.40
CA SER A 88 8.46 21.10 -17.26
C SER A 88 9.84 21.76 -17.16
N ARG A 89 9.84 23.08 -16.94
CA ARG A 89 11.05 23.83 -16.61
C ARG A 89 11.11 23.96 -15.11
N HIS A 90 12.28 23.68 -14.55
CA HIS A 90 12.57 23.96 -13.16
C HIS A 90 14.06 24.16 -13.00
N CYS A 91 14.43 24.95 -12.00
CA CYS A 91 15.81 25.18 -11.65
C CYS A 91 16.24 24.16 -10.59
N GLY A 92 17.48 23.71 -10.67
CA GLY A 92 18.07 22.82 -9.68
C GLY A 92 19.48 23.28 -9.32
N MET A 93 19.90 22.97 -8.09
CA MET A 93 21.30 23.06 -7.69
C MET A 93 21.99 21.73 -7.99
N TYR A 94 23.09 21.79 -8.74
CA TYR A 94 23.84 20.61 -9.20
C TYR A 94 25.34 20.78 -8.94
N PRO A 95 26.09 19.69 -8.75
CA PRO A 95 27.55 19.73 -8.83
C PRO A 95 28.01 20.25 -10.19
N LYS A 96 29.06 21.07 -10.23
CA LYS A 96 29.67 21.58 -11.48
C LYS A 96 30.15 20.45 -12.41
N THR A 97 30.43 19.28 -11.86
CA THR A 97 30.84 18.07 -12.59
C THR A 97 29.69 17.39 -13.34
N CYS A 98 28.43 17.76 -13.10
CA CYS A 98 27.26 17.19 -13.75
C CYS A 98 27.04 17.79 -15.15
N SER A 99 27.80 17.31 -16.15
CA SER A 99 27.75 17.83 -17.53
C SER A 99 26.35 17.81 -18.16
N LEU A 100 25.54 16.77 -17.89
CA LEU A 100 24.17 16.65 -18.39
C LEU A 100 23.26 17.78 -17.89
N ALA A 101 23.41 18.20 -16.63
CA ALA A 101 22.69 19.36 -16.13
C ALA A 101 23.31 20.65 -16.69
N VAL A 102 24.61 20.85 -16.49
CA VAL A 102 25.28 22.13 -16.76
C VAL A 102 25.35 22.49 -18.25
N THR A 103 25.64 21.51 -19.11
CA THR A 103 25.85 21.75 -20.55
C THR A 103 24.60 21.45 -21.36
N GLU A 104 23.93 20.33 -21.11
CA GLU A 104 22.74 19.94 -21.88
C GLU A 104 21.44 20.56 -21.33
N LYS A 105 21.48 21.26 -20.19
CA LYS A 105 20.32 21.83 -19.49
C LYS A 105 19.22 20.78 -19.24
N ARG A 106 19.60 19.54 -18.94
CA ARG A 106 18.67 18.44 -18.65
C ARG A 106 18.55 18.21 -17.15
N THR A 107 17.34 17.92 -16.68
CA THR A 107 17.14 17.54 -15.27
C THR A 107 17.85 16.21 -15.00
N VAL A 108 18.68 16.18 -13.95
CA VAL A 108 19.42 14.98 -13.52
C VAL A 108 19.07 14.67 -12.08
N TRP A 109 17.98 13.93 -11.87
CA TRP A 109 17.45 13.61 -10.53
C TRP A 109 18.43 12.89 -9.61
N VAL A 110 19.41 12.16 -10.15
CA VAL A 110 20.45 11.47 -9.35
C VAL A 110 21.54 12.41 -8.82
N ALA A 111 21.53 13.69 -9.21
CA ALA A 111 22.55 14.67 -8.85
C ALA A 111 21.97 16.02 -8.39
N ILE A 112 20.64 16.14 -8.28
CA ILE A 112 20.01 17.37 -7.81
C ILE A 112 20.12 17.45 -6.29
N GLU A 113 20.61 18.58 -5.78
CA GLU A 113 20.84 18.82 -4.34
C GLU A 113 19.73 19.67 -3.71
N ALA A 114 19.11 20.54 -4.52
CA ALA A 114 17.89 21.26 -4.18
C ALA A 114 17.13 21.62 -5.46
N PHE A 115 15.80 21.57 -5.43
CA PHE A 115 14.97 22.07 -6.52
C PHE A 115 14.47 23.49 -6.22
N ILE A 116 14.26 24.28 -7.28
CA ILE A 116 13.76 25.65 -7.21
C ILE A 116 12.60 25.78 -8.18
N VAL A 117 11.44 26.18 -7.65
CA VAL A 117 10.22 26.48 -8.43
C VAL A 117 9.93 27.96 -8.32
N CYS A 118 9.78 28.61 -9.47
CA CYS A 118 9.33 29.99 -9.53
C CYS A 118 7.84 30.03 -9.80
N LYS A 119 7.16 31.02 -9.25
CA LYS A 119 5.79 31.43 -9.59
C LYS A 119 5.78 32.96 -9.66
N PRO A 120 5.10 33.54 -10.65
CA PRO A 120 5.18 34.97 -10.88
C PRO A 120 4.44 35.76 -9.80
N ASP A 121 3.44 35.20 -9.14
CA ASP A 121 2.67 35.90 -8.10
C ASP A 121 3.11 35.52 -6.68
N ASP A 122 2.82 36.41 -5.72
CA ASP A 122 3.21 36.29 -4.31
C ASP A 122 2.16 35.58 -3.42
N CYS A 123 0.98 35.22 -3.95
CA CYS A 123 -0.16 34.80 -3.14
C CYS A 123 -0.95 33.60 -3.69
N VAL A 124 -1.49 33.70 -4.90
CA VAL A 124 -2.38 32.69 -5.50
C VAL A 124 -1.64 31.36 -5.68
N SER A 125 -0.36 31.38 -6.02
CA SER A 125 0.45 30.19 -6.20
C SER A 125 1.17 29.71 -4.93
N ASP A 126 0.95 30.34 -3.77
CA ASP A 126 1.62 29.95 -2.52
C ASP A 126 1.13 28.57 -2.07
N PRO A 127 1.98 27.52 -2.08
CA PRO A 127 1.57 26.16 -1.73
C PRO A 127 1.29 25.98 -0.22
N TYR A 128 1.57 27.00 0.60
CA TYR A 128 1.33 26.97 2.04
C TYR A 128 0.24 27.96 2.48
N ASP A 129 -0.39 28.72 1.59
CA ASP A 129 -1.57 29.51 1.95
C ASP A 129 -2.79 28.57 2.06
N VAL A 130 -2.88 27.89 3.22
CA VAL A 130 -3.78 26.76 3.46
C VAL A 130 -4.96 27.11 4.35
N GLY A 131 -6.08 26.39 4.15
CA GLY A 131 -7.26 26.46 5.00
C GLY A 131 -7.02 25.99 6.44
N MET A 132 -7.65 26.67 7.41
CA MET A 132 -7.54 26.35 8.84
C MET A 132 -7.95 24.91 9.20
N TYR A 133 -8.88 24.30 8.43
CA TYR A 133 -9.47 22.99 8.75
C TYR A 133 -8.97 21.85 7.85
N ASP A 134 -8.82 22.07 6.54
CA ASP A 134 -8.41 21.03 5.58
C ASP A 134 -6.90 21.02 5.33
N ARG A 135 -6.18 22.09 5.70
CA ARG A 135 -4.75 22.31 5.43
C ARG A 135 -4.37 22.05 3.97
N ALA A 136 -5.33 22.23 3.06
CA ALA A 136 -5.11 22.25 1.64
C ALA A 136 -4.91 23.72 1.20
N PRO A 137 -4.08 23.99 0.18
CA PRO A 137 -3.95 25.34 -0.36
C PRO A 137 -5.32 25.87 -0.78
N TYR A 138 -5.63 27.14 -0.49
CA TYR A 138 -6.95 27.74 -0.80
C TYR A 138 -7.26 27.71 -2.30
N THR A 139 -6.27 28.02 -3.11
CA THR A 139 -6.35 28.23 -4.55
C THR A 139 -6.04 26.94 -5.33
N ASP A 140 -6.54 26.86 -6.56
CA ASP A 140 -6.18 25.76 -7.47
C ASP A 140 -4.70 25.84 -7.85
N GLU A 141 -4.18 27.05 -8.06
CA GLU A 141 -2.78 27.32 -8.42
C GLU A 141 -1.81 26.95 -7.27
N GLY A 142 -2.21 27.19 -6.02
CA GLY A 142 -1.46 26.75 -4.84
C GLY A 142 -1.43 25.23 -4.71
N ARG A 143 -2.57 24.55 -5.00
CA ARG A 143 -2.64 23.08 -5.07
C ARG A 143 -1.76 22.53 -6.19
N GLU A 144 -1.78 23.14 -7.36
CA GLU A 144 -0.89 22.77 -8.48
C GLU A 144 0.58 22.94 -8.11
N THR A 145 0.93 24.04 -7.44
CA THR A 145 2.30 24.30 -6.99
C THR A 145 2.74 23.27 -5.96
N LEU A 146 1.90 22.95 -4.97
CA LEU A 146 2.18 21.89 -3.98
C LEU A 146 2.39 20.53 -4.64
N SER A 147 1.55 20.18 -5.63
CA SER A 147 1.68 18.94 -6.40
C SER A 147 3.01 18.88 -7.17
N GLN A 148 3.39 19.99 -7.80
CA GLN A 148 4.64 20.11 -8.55
C GLN A 148 5.86 19.86 -7.65
N ILE A 149 5.95 20.57 -6.52
CA ILE A 149 7.08 20.45 -5.58
C ILE A 149 7.11 19.09 -4.88
N ALA A 150 5.93 18.54 -4.54
CA ALA A 150 5.83 17.19 -3.97
C ALA A 150 6.34 16.14 -4.94
N THR A 151 6.05 16.29 -6.24
CA THR A 151 6.60 15.35 -7.23
C THR A 151 8.12 15.46 -7.35
N TYR A 152 8.66 16.68 -7.32
CA TYR A 152 10.11 16.87 -7.39
C TYR A 152 10.82 16.24 -6.18
N ALA A 153 10.23 16.38 -5.00
CA ALA A 153 10.69 15.67 -3.81
C ALA A 153 10.59 14.14 -3.98
N SER A 154 9.48 13.62 -4.51
CA SER A 154 9.28 12.18 -4.75
C SER A 154 10.35 11.61 -5.69
N GLU A 155 10.59 12.26 -6.84
CA GLU A 155 11.60 11.84 -7.83
C GLU A 155 13.01 11.81 -7.22
N ALA A 156 13.37 12.86 -6.46
CA ALA A 156 14.66 12.89 -5.75
C ALA A 156 14.77 11.73 -4.75
N PHE A 157 13.74 11.49 -3.95
CA PHE A 157 13.68 10.40 -2.97
C PHE A 157 13.66 8.99 -3.56
N GLU A 158 13.10 8.83 -4.77
CA GLU A 158 13.03 7.54 -5.47
C GLU A 158 14.39 7.16 -6.07
N ILE A 159 15.08 8.15 -6.67
CA ILE A 159 16.32 7.93 -7.43
C ILE A 159 17.58 8.02 -6.54
N GLN A 160 17.54 8.84 -5.50
CA GLN A 160 18.65 9.02 -4.55
C GLN A 160 18.34 8.35 -3.19
N HIS A 161 19.38 8.01 -2.45
CA HIS A 161 19.25 7.55 -1.06
C HIS A 161 19.34 8.75 -0.11
N LEU A 162 18.23 9.49 0.00
CA LEU A 162 18.14 10.69 0.83
C LEU A 162 17.33 10.45 2.11
N THR A 163 17.80 11.02 3.22
CA THR A 163 17.08 11.14 4.49
C THR A 163 16.09 12.29 4.47
N HIS A 164 16.44 13.36 3.75
CA HIS A 164 15.64 14.54 3.54
C HIS A 164 16.09 15.28 2.28
N HIS A 165 15.28 16.20 1.79
CA HIS A 165 15.61 17.01 0.62
C HIS A 165 15.15 18.46 0.78
N PHE A 166 15.84 19.38 0.12
CA PHE A 166 15.55 20.82 0.20
C PHE A 166 14.91 21.33 -1.08
N GLY A 167 14.00 22.29 -0.93
CA GLY A 167 13.36 22.98 -2.03
C GLY A 167 13.18 24.46 -1.75
N VAL A 168 13.18 25.27 -2.80
CA VAL A 168 12.89 26.71 -2.73
C VAL A 168 11.69 27.02 -3.61
N VAL A 169 10.72 27.75 -3.07
CA VAL A 169 9.60 28.29 -3.84
C VAL A 169 9.75 29.81 -3.89
N ILE A 170 9.95 30.34 -5.10
CA ILE A 170 9.95 31.78 -5.37
C ILE A 170 8.54 32.16 -5.78
N LEU A 171 7.95 33.13 -5.08
CA LEU A 171 6.58 33.62 -5.25
C LEU A 171 6.66 35.12 -5.52
N GLY A 172 6.75 35.50 -6.80
CA GLY A 172 7.03 36.84 -7.28
C GLY A 172 8.22 37.50 -6.56
N SER A 173 7.98 38.44 -5.65
CA SER A 173 9.03 39.13 -4.86
C SER A 173 9.43 38.43 -3.56
N SER A 174 8.69 37.38 -3.20
CA SER A 174 8.83 36.61 -1.97
C SER A 174 9.43 35.22 -2.21
N ALA A 175 9.94 34.59 -1.15
CA ALA A 175 10.45 33.23 -1.18
C ALA A 175 10.04 32.44 0.07
N ARG A 176 10.01 31.11 -0.08
CA ARG A 176 9.87 30.13 1.01
C ARG A 176 10.91 29.03 0.84
N LEU A 177 11.50 28.63 1.97
CA LEU A 177 12.41 27.48 2.05
C LEU A 177 11.61 26.27 2.53
N GLY A 178 11.79 25.13 1.90
CA GLY A 178 11.14 23.87 2.24
C GLY A 178 12.16 22.78 2.55
N ARG A 179 11.94 22.05 3.64
CA ARG A 179 12.70 20.83 3.97
C ARG A 179 11.71 19.66 4.04
N TRP A 180 11.94 18.66 3.21
CA TRP A 180 11.13 17.46 3.07
C TRP A 180 11.77 16.28 3.78
N ASP A 181 11.03 15.52 4.58
CA ASP A 181 11.38 14.16 4.97
C ASP A 181 10.19 13.21 4.87
N ARG A 182 10.38 11.99 5.36
CA ARG A 182 9.34 10.96 5.33
C ARG A 182 8.19 11.22 6.30
N ALA A 183 8.29 12.18 7.22
CA ALA A 183 7.17 12.58 8.06
C ALA A 183 6.32 13.69 7.41
N GLY A 184 6.94 14.62 6.67
CA GLY A 184 6.25 15.71 6.01
C GLY A 184 7.18 16.80 5.47
N ILE A 185 6.63 18.01 5.34
CA ILE A 185 7.37 19.21 4.95
C ILE A 185 7.35 20.26 6.06
N VAL A 186 8.49 20.92 6.25
CA VAL A 186 8.63 22.13 7.05
C VAL A 186 9.00 23.30 6.16
N PHE A 187 8.11 24.30 6.07
CA PHE A 187 8.31 25.54 5.35
C PHE A 187 8.80 26.66 6.28
N SER A 188 9.61 27.58 5.74
CA SER A 188 9.85 28.87 6.37
C SER A 188 8.63 29.79 6.23
N SER A 189 8.55 30.79 7.10
CA SER A 189 7.71 31.96 6.86
C SER A 189 8.14 32.65 5.55
N LYS A 190 7.18 33.31 4.91
CA LYS A 190 7.40 34.02 3.64
C LYS A 190 8.26 35.24 3.91
N PHE A 191 9.32 35.43 3.15
CA PHE A 191 10.20 36.60 3.23
C PHE A 191 10.44 37.21 1.86
N ASP A 192 10.68 38.52 1.81
CA ASP A 192 10.93 39.25 0.56
C ASP A 192 12.41 39.13 0.20
N TYR A 193 12.75 38.30 -0.79
CA TYR A 193 14.14 38.04 -1.17
C TYR A 193 14.76 39.20 -1.95
N LYS A 194 13.99 40.20 -2.36
CA LYS A 194 14.52 41.42 -3.00
C LYS A 194 14.86 42.49 -1.97
N LYS A 195 14.02 42.67 -0.96
CA LYS A 195 14.30 43.59 0.16
C LYS A 195 15.33 43.03 1.14
N GLU A 196 15.32 41.71 1.35
CA GLU A 196 16.23 41.02 2.26
C GLU A 196 17.05 39.95 1.51
N PRO A 197 17.87 40.34 0.52
CA PRO A 197 18.58 39.41 -0.37
C PRO A 197 19.55 38.49 0.37
N ALA A 198 20.06 38.93 1.52
CA ALA A 198 20.90 38.12 2.39
C ALA A 198 20.22 36.80 2.80
N LYS A 199 18.89 36.78 3.02
CA LYS A 199 18.18 35.59 3.50
C LYS A 199 18.24 34.42 2.51
N LEU A 200 18.01 34.70 1.22
CA LEU A 200 18.07 33.68 0.18
C LEU A 200 19.51 33.31 -0.20
N ALA A 201 20.42 34.30 -0.23
CA ALA A 201 21.84 34.06 -0.48
C ALA A 201 22.46 33.16 0.62
N GLN A 202 22.11 33.40 1.88
CA GLN A 202 22.59 32.61 3.02
C GLN A 202 22.14 31.15 2.92
N PHE A 203 20.90 30.88 2.52
CA PHE A 203 20.43 29.51 2.29
C PHE A 203 21.30 28.78 1.26
N PHE A 204 21.52 29.38 0.08
CA PHE A 204 22.32 28.75 -0.97
C PHE A 204 23.78 28.58 -0.57
N TRP A 205 24.34 29.55 0.16
CA TRP A 205 25.69 29.43 0.71
C TRP A 205 25.77 28.25 1.69
N CYS A 206 24.85 28.14 2.66
CA CYS A 206 24.83 27.02 3.61
C CYS A 206 24.71 25.67 2.89
N MET A 207 23.80 25.55 1.92
CA MET A 207 23.63 24.33 1.12
C MET A 207 24.90 23.92 0.37
N ALA A 208 25.62 24.88 -0.20
CA ALA A 208 26.85 24.62 -0.94
C ALA A 208 28.03 24.19 -0.07
N HIS A 209 28.05 24.59 1.21
CA HIS A 209 29.21 24.37 2.11
C HIS A 209 28.97 23.33 3.20
N MET A 210 27.74 22.87 3.40
CA MET A 210 27.45 21.77 4.32
C MET A 210 27.96 20.42 3.78
N THR A 211 28.07 19.41 4.64
CA THR A 211 28.47 18.06 4.22
C THR A 211 27.35 17.39 3.39
N PRO A 212 27.65 16.33 2.61
CA PRO A 212 26.61 15.56 1.93
C PRO A 212 25.51 15.04 2.88
N GLU A 213 25.88 14.58 4.08
CA GLU A 213 24.94 14.08 5.08
C GLU A 213 24.00 15.19 5.57
N ALA A 214 24.53 16.40 5.76
CA ALA A 214 23.74 17.58 6.11
C ALA A 214 22.80 18.02 4.96
N ARG A 215 23.16 17.76 3.69
CA ARG A 215 22.24 17.90 2.54
C ARG A 215 21.21 16.78 2.44
N GLY A 216 21.36 15.74 3.26
CA GLY A 216 20.44 14.61 3.37
C GLY A 216 20.93 13.31 2.74
N HIS A 217 22.14 13.24 2.19
CA HIS A 217 22.67 11.98 1.64
C HIS A 217 22.89 10.94 2.73
N ASP A 218 22.46 9.72 2.46
CA ASP A 218 22.71 8.56 3.32
C ASP A 218 24.16 8.08 3.15
N PRO A 219 25.03 8.19 4.18
CA PRO A 219 26.44 7.79 4.07
C PRO A 219 26.62 6.26 3.93
N SER A 220 25.61 5.48 4.32
CA SER A 220 25.59 4.02 4.15
C SER A 220 25.08 3.57 2.78
N ALA A 221 24.83 4.50 1.85
CA ALA A 221 24.45 4.24 0.48
C ALA A 221 25.41 4.96 -0.49
N THR A 222 26.44 4.24 -0.95
CA THR A 222 27.48 4.82 -1.81
C THR A 222 27.22 4.52 -3.28
N ARG A 223 27.23 5.55 -4.13
CA ARG A 223 27.06 5.39 -5.58
C ARG A 223 28.28 4.67 -6.19
N ILE A 224 28.02 3.65 -7.00
CA ILE A 224 29.05 2.91 -7.72
C ILE A 224 29.33 3.62 -9.05
N LEU A 225 30.56 4.10 -9.21
CA LEU A 225 31.02 4.83 -10.40
C LEU A 225 31.97 3.98 -11.25
N PRO A 226 32.05 4.24 -12.58
CA PRO A 226 33.01 3.58 -13.45
C PRO A 226 34.45 3.67 -12.92
N GLY A 227 35.18 2.55 -12.97
CA GLY A 227 36.56 2.45 -12.47
C GLY A 227 36.71 2.07 -10.99
N SER A 228 35.60 1.87 -10.27
CA SER A 228 35.62 1.26 -8.93
C SER A 228 35.61 -0.27 -9.01
N ALA A 229 36.15 -0.95 -8.00
CA ALA A 229 36.14 -2.41 -7.94
C ALA A 229 34.72 -3.01 -8.00
N ASP A 230 33.74 -2.33 -7.39
CA ASP A 230 32.32 -2.75 -7.44
C ASP A 230 31.72 -2.64 -8.84
N TYR A 231 32.16 -1.63 -9.61
CA TYR A 231 31.74 -1.49 -10.99
C TYR A 231 32.22 -2.68 -11.82
N ASP A 232 33.47 -3.11 -11.63
CA ASP A 232 34.05 -4.26 -12.33
C ASP A 232 33.34 -5.57 -11.96
N ILE A 233 32.84 -5.70 -10.73
CA ILE A 233 32.01 -6.84 -10.29
C ILE A 233 30.66 -6.87 -11.01
N LEU A 234 30.00 -5.72 -11.18
CA LEU A 234 28.67 -5.64 -11.79
C LEU A 234 28.69 -5.64 -13.33
N GLN A 235 29.81 -5.30 -13.95
CA GLN A 235 29.91 -5.20 -15.40
C GLN A 235 29.61 -6.53 -16.13
N PRO A 236 30.11 -7.71 -15.72
CA PRO A 236 29.74 -8.98 -16.33
C PRO A 236 28.23 -9.29 -16.26
N TRP A 237 27.55 -8.87 -15.19
CA TRP A 237 26.09 -9.02 -15.05
C TRP A 237 25.36 -8.14 -16.07
N LYS A 238 25.79 -6.88 -16.22
CA LYS A 238 25.24 -5.95 -17.22
C LYS A 238 25.38 -6.49 -18.64
N GLU A 239 26.53 -7.07 -18.96
CA GLU A 239 26.87 -7.56 -20.30
C GLU A 239 26.31 -8.97 -20.58
N GLY A 240 25.64 -9.60 -19.60
CA GLY A 240 25.13 -10.97 -19.73
C GLY A 240 26.22 -12.03 -19.86
N LYS A 241 27.43 -11.76 -19.34
CA LYS A 241 28.59 -12.66 -19.40
C LYS A 241 28.66 -13.63 -18.21
N VAL A 242 27.83 -13.43 -17.18
CA VAL A 242 27.72 -14.37 -16.06
C VAL A 242 26.99 -15.63 -16.55
N PRO A 243 27.58 -16.83 -16.41
CA PRO A 243 26.90 -18.07 -16.78
C PRO A 243 25.75 -18.33 -15.82
N LEU A 244 24.52 -18.38 -16.35
CA LEU A 244 23.30 -18.63 -15.59
C LEU A 244 22.60 -19.87 -16.14
N ASP A 245 22.08 -20.71 -15.25
CA ASP A 245 21.27 -21.86 -15.67
C ASP A 245 19.98 -21.41 -16.37
N GLU A 246 19.44 -22.25 -17.25
CA GLU A 246 18.18 -21.96 -17.96
C GLU A 246 17.01 -21.69 -16.99
N ASN A 247 17.04 -22.29 -15.79
CA ASN A 247 16.02 -22.11 -14.77
C ASN A 247 16.43 -21.17 -13.64
N ASP A 248 17.56 -20.44 -13.76
CA ASP A 248 17.98 -19.46 -12.75
C ASP A 248 17.16 -18.16 -12.87
N TYR A 249 15.97 -18.19 -12.28
CA TYR A 249 15.07 -17.05 -12.23
C TYR A 249 15.69 -15.82 -11.54
N VAL A 250 16.38 -16.02 -10.42
CA VAL A 250 16.90 -14.94 -9.56
C VAL A 250 18.08 -14.25 -10.23
N GLY A 251 19.05 -15.01 -10.75
CA GLY A 251 20.20 -14.47 -11.47
C GLY A 251 19.77 -13.68 -12.72
N LYS A 252 18.79 -14.18 -13.48
CA LYS A 252 18.24 -13.48 -14.66
C LYS A 252 17.56 -12.17 -14.28
N ARG A 253 16.81 -12.14 -13.18
CA ARG A 253 16.18 -10.91 -12.68
C ARG A 253 17.22 -9.91 -12.17
N PHE A 254 18.24 -10.35 -11.46
CA PHE A 254 19.33 -9.49 -11.04
C PHE A 254 20.10 -8.89 -12.23
N ALA A 255 20.44 -9.70 -13.24
CA ALA A 255 21.06 -9.17 -14.47
C ALA A 255 20.20 -8.07 -15.13
N LYS A 256 18.86 -8.24 -15.13
CA LYS A 256 17.93 -7.22 -15.62
C LYS A 256 17.96 -5.93 -14.80
N THR A 257 18.04 -6.00 -13.47
CA THR A 257 18.12 -4.80 -12.61
C THR A 257 19.43 -4.04 -12.79
N ILE A 258 20.53 -4.76 -13.04
CA ILE A 258 21.84 -4.17 -13.34
C ILE A 258 21.89 -3.55 -14.75
N ALA A 259 21.25 -4.20 -15.75
CA ALA A 259 21.21 -3.71 -17.12
C ALA A 259 20.26 -2.51 -17.33
N ALA A 260 19.34 -2.27 -16.40
CA ALA A 260 18.45 -1.12 -16.45
C ALA A 260 19.23 0.22 -16.40
N PRO A 261 18.68 1.31 -16.99
CA PRO A 261 19.29 2.64 -16.96
C PRO A 261 19.11 3.30 -15.57
N TYR A 262 19.52 2.61 -14.51
CA TYR A 262 19.46 3.05 -13.13
C TYR A 262 20.88 3.14 -12.56
N ALA A 263 21.09 4.03 -11.59
CA ALA A 263 22.37 4.10 -10.90
C ALA A 263 22.56 2.85 -10.02
N TRP A 264 23.81 2.40 -9.92
CA TRP A 264 24.19 1.31 -9.03
C TRP A 264 24.67 1.87 -7.70
N TYR A 265 24.36 1.17 -6.61
CA TYR A 265 24.74 1.56 -5.26
C TYR A 265 25.30 0.38 -4.47
N ARG A 266 26.24 0.67 -3.58
CA ARG A 266 26.62 -0.17 -2.45
C ARG A 266 25.80 0.28 -1.25
N LEU A 267 25.03 -0.63 -0.66
CA LEU A 267 24.30 -0.41 0.58
C LEU A 267 24.96 -1.17 1.71
N THR A 268 25.24 -0.46 2.80
CA THR A 268 25.74 -1.03 4.04
C THR A 268 24.58 -1.25 5.01
N VAL A 269 24.53 -2.43 5.63
CA VAL A 269 23.55 -2.80 6.66
C VAL A 269 24.29 -3.16 7.94
N ILE A 270 24.03 -2.39 8.99
CA ILE A 270 24.63 -2.59 10.31
C ILE A 270 23.64 -3.33 11.21
N ASP A 271 23.99 -4.56 11.55
CA ASP A 271 23.22 -5.40 12.47
C ASP A 271 23.91 -5.45 13.84
N ARG A 272 23.14 -5.20 14.91
CA ARG A 272 23.66 -5.15 16.28
C ARG A 272 24.30 -6.46 16.74
N GLN A 273 23.85 -7.60 16.20
CA GLN A 273 24.34 -8.92 16.56
C GLN A 273 25.27 -9.51 15.50
N ARG A 274 25.05 -9.16 14.23
CA ARG A 274 25.71 -9.80 13.07
C ARG A 274 26.75 -8.92 12.37
N GLY A 275 26.98 -7.72 12.89
CA GLY A 275 27.97 -6.78 12.37
C GLY A 275 27.52 -6.08 11.10
N GLU A 276 28.49 -5.50 10.41
CA GLU A 276 28.31 -4.74 9.18
C GLU A 276 28.43 -5.64 7.94
N LYS A 277 27.52 -5.47 6.97
CA LYS A 277 27.53 -6.18 5.70
C LYS A 277 27.20 -5.25 4.54
N ASP A 278 27.85 -5.49 3.40
CA ASP A 278 27.71 -4.69 2.19
C ASP A 278 27.05 -5.48 1.06
N PHE A 279 26.20 -4.77 0.31
CA PHE A 279 25.42 -5.31 -0.79
C PHE A 279 25.45 -4.40 -2.00
N LEU A 280 25.67 -4.96 -3.19
CA LEU A 280 25.62 -4.20 -4.45
C LEU A 280 24.23 -4.36 -5.07
N ILE A 281 23.63 -3.23 -5.47
CA ILE A 281 22.28 -3.17 -6.02
C ILE A 281 22.22 -2.38 -7.33
N GLY A 282 21.25 -2.75 -8.17
CA GLY A 282 20.83 -1.97 -9.34
C GLY A 282 19.44 -1.37 -9.14
N GLN A 283 18.61 -1.41 -10.18
CA GLN A 283 17.23 -0.95 -10.11
C GLN A 283 16.43 -1.73 -9.04
N PRO A 284 15.61 -1.07 -8.20
CA PRO A 284 14.70 -1.75 -7.30
C PRO A 284 13.68 -2.62 -8.06
N ILE A 285 13.35 -3.78 -7.51
CA ILE A 285 12.27 -4.66 -8.02
C ILE A 285 10.90 -4.26 -7.48
N ILE A 286 10.87 -3.53 -6.35
CA ILE A 286 9.68 -2.92 -5.75
C ILE A 286 10.06 -1.50 -5.36
N CYS A 287 9.25 -0.52 -5.74
CA CYS A 287 9.43 0.87 -5.36
C CYS A 287 8.05 1.50 -5.16
N HIS A 288 7.73 1.90 -3.93
CA HIS A 288 6.53 2.66 -3.64
C HIS A 288 6.80 4.16 -3.81
N TRP A 289 6.06 4.79 -4.72
CA TRP A 289 6.12 6.23 -4.96
C TRP A 289 5.54 6.99 -3.77
N GLY A 290 6.06 8.18 -3.50
CA GLY A 290 5.61 8.99 -2.37
C GLY A 290 6.72 9.76 -1.69
N VAL A 291 6.36 10.93 -1.16
CA VAL A 291 7.24 11.77 -0.35
C VAL A 291 7.25 11.28 1.10
N VAL A 292 6.05 11.14 1.68
CA VAL A 292 5.82 10.81 3.09
C VAL A 292 5.47 9.34 3.28
N GLY A 293 5.73 8.81 4.47
CA GLY A 293 5.44 7.44 4.84
C GLY A 293 6.65 6.52 4.67
N ARG A 294 6.38 5.27 4.31
CA ARG A 294 7.33 4.17 4.47
C ARG A 294 8.35 4.03 3.35
N ALA A 295 8.03 4.56 2.16
CA ALA A 295 8.95 4.64 1.01
C ALA A 295 9.75 3.35 0.76
N THR A 296 9.06 2.22 0.77
CA THR A 296 9.69 0.90 0.67
C THR A 296 10.32 0.71 -0.71
N ARG A 297 11.61 0.37 -0.72
CA ARG A 297 12.38 -0.09 -1.87
C ARG A 297 12.88 -1.50 -1.59
N ALA A 298 12.71 -2.40 -2.55
CA ALA A 298 13.24 -3.75 -2.44
C ALA A 298 14.13 -4.11 -3.62
N TYR A 299 15.19 -4.85 -3.34
CA TYR A 299 16.25 -5.16 -4.28
C TYR A 299 16.57 -6.65 -4.25
N ILE A 300 16.94 -7.17 -5.42
CA ILE A 300 17.81 -8.34 -5.49
C ILE A 300 19.23 -7.78 -5.39
N ALA A 301 19.97 -8.19 -4.36
CA ALA A 301 21.25 -7.61 -4.01
C ALA A 301 22.35 -8.67 -4.06
N LEU A 302 23.53 -8.28 -4.55
CA LEU A 302 24.73 -9.11 -4.57
C LEU A 302 25.49 -8.91 -3.26
N SER A 303 25.64 -9.98 -2.47
CA SER A 303 26.45 -9.94 -1.25
C SER A 303 27.93 -9.93 -1.58
N VAL A 304 28.66 -8.91 -1.12
CA VAL A 304 30.13 -8.86 -1.24
C VAL A 304 30.84 -9.29 0.04
N SER A 305 30.16 -9.20 1.19
CA SER A 305 30.70 -9.64 2.48
C SER A 305 30.65 -11.16 2.67
N GLU A 306 29.75 -11.86 1.99
CA GLU A 306 29.57 -13.31 2.10
C GLU A 306 29.49 -13.99 0.72
N PRO A 307 30.64 -14.29 0.07
CA PRO A 307 30.67 -14.85 -1.29
C PRO A 307 29.91 -16.18 -1.46
N GLY A 308 29.66 -16.92 -0.38
CA GLY A 308 28.86 -18.15 -0.38
C GLY A 308 27.34 -17.93 -0.52
N MET A 309 26.86 -16.69 -0.47
CA MET A 309 25.45 -16.31 -0.66
C MET A 309 25.36 -15.18 -1.70
N PRO A 310 25.43 -15.48 -3.00
CA PRO A 310 25.62 -14.43 -3.99
C PRO A 310 24.43 -13.48 -4.08
N LEU A 311 23.19 -13.97 -4.14
CA LEU A 311 22.01 -13.11 -4.31
C LEU A 311 21.04 -13.25 -3.14
N VAL A 312 20.66 -12.11 -2.57
CA VAL A 312 19.76 -11.98 -1.41
C VAL A 312 18.68 -10.93 -1.68
N PHE A 313 17.62 -10.95 -0.88
CA PHE A 313 16.59 -9.91 -0.91
C PHE A 313 16.90 -8.84 0.14
N LEU A 314 17.01 -7.58 -0.28
CA LEU A 314 17.23 -6.44 0.60
C LEU A 314 16.02 -5.50 0.51
N LYS A 315 15.40 -5.22 1.66
CA LYS A 315 14.33 -4.22 1.80
C LYS A 315 14.86 -3.02 2.57
N ASP A 316 14.69 -1.85 1.98
CA ASP A 316 15.07 -0.53 2.46
C ASP A 316 13.79 0.29 2.65
N CYS A 317 13.46 0.65 3.89
CA CYS A 317 12.20 1.30 4.20
C CYS A 317 12.28 2.22 5.42
N TRP A 318 11.27 3.05 5.59
CA TRP A 318 11.09 3.92 6.74
C TRP A 318 9.99 3.34 7.62
N ARG A 319 10.38 2.67 8.70
CA ARG A 319 9.41 2.08 9.63
C ARG A 319 8.83 3.14 10.57
N ILE A 320 7.57 2.97 10.94
CA ILE A 320 6.94 3.80 11.98
C ILE A 320 7.56 3.43 13.32
N VAL A 321 7.83 4.45 14.15
CA VAL A 321 8.35 4.27 15.51
C VAL A 321 7.20 4.47 16.50
N GLU A 322 6.55 3.37 16.87
CA GLU A 322 5.57 3.31 17.95
C GLU A 322 5.83 2.04 18.78
N ASP A 323 5.53 2.07 20.08
CA ASP A 323 5.79 0.96 21.01
C ASP A 323 5.14 -0.37 20.60
N CYS A 324 4.15 -0.30 19.71
CA CYS A 324 3.39 -1.45 19.25
C CYS A 324 3.96 -2.19 18.05
N TYR A 325 4.97 -1.63 17.37
CA TYR A 325 5.61 -2.26 16.23
C TYR A 325 7.01 -2.75 16.62
N GLU A 326 7.22 -4.06 16.52
CA GLU A 326 8.56 -4.66 16.60
C GLU A 326 9.24 -4.53 15.22
N ARG A 327 10.58 -4.53 15.18
CA ARG A 327 11.30 -4.51 13.90
C ARG A 327 11.06 -5.84 13.19
N GLU A 328 10.76 -5.79 11.89
CA GLU A 328 10.45 -7.00 11.10
C GLU A 328 11.55 -8.07 11.20
N GLY A 329 12.82 -7.66 11.23
CA GLY A 329 13.96 -8.58 11.37
C GLY A 329 14.08 -9.21 12.76
N ASP A 330 13.61 -8.54 13.83
CA ASP A 330 13.55 -9.15 15.16
C ASP A 330 12.48 -10.26 15.18
N ILE A 331 11.32 -9.98 14.58
CA ILE A 331 10.21 -10.95 14.45
C ILE A 331 10.67 -12.15 13.63
N LEU A 332 11.25 -11.92 12.46
CA LEU A 332 11.75 -12.99 11.59
C LEU A 332 12.86 -13.81 12.26
N SER A 333 13.79 -13.16 12.97
CA SER A 333 14.83 -13.87 13.74
C SER A 333 14.21 -14.77 14.79
N TYR A 334 13.21 -14.27 15.53
CA TYR A 334 12.47 -15.06 16.51
C TYR A 334 11.72 -16.25 15.87
N LEU A 335 11.07 -16.05 14.71
CA LEU A 335 10.40 -17.14 13.99
C LEU A 335 11.40 -18.19 13.49
N ASN A 336 12.56 -17.77 12.96
CA ASN A 336 13.64 -18.65 12.53
C ASN A 336 14.19 -19.47 13.71
N GLU A 337 14.42 -18.85 14.87
CA GLU A 337 14.86 -19.51 16.11
C GLU A 337 13.86 -20.56 16.62
N LYS A 338 12.56 -20.27 16.49
CA LYS A 338 11.49 -21.23 16.82
C LYS A 338 11.32 -22.35 15.80
N GLY A 339 12.10 -22.33 14.71
CA GLY A 339 12.04 -23.35 13.66
C GLY A 339 10.77 -23.29 12.82
N VAL A 340 10.12 -22.13 12.75
CA VAL A 340 8.97 -21.92 11.86
C VAL A 340 9.44 -22.05 10.41
N LYS A 341 8.78 -22.92 9.65
CA LYS A 341 9.08 -23.18 8.24
C LYS A 341 8.42 -22.14 7.34
N ASN A 342 8.88 -22.06 6.09
CA ASN A 342 8.26 -21.27 5.03
C ASN A 342 8.11 -19.77 5.36
N VAL A 343 9.02 -19.25 6.19
CA VAL A 343 9.24 -17.82 6.44
C VAL A 343 10.64 -17.44 5.96
N PRO A 344 10.89 -16.16 5.58
CA PRO A 344 12.21 -15.70 5.20
C PRO A 344 13.25 -15.97 6.27
N THR A 345 14.47 -16.29 5.85
CA THR A 345 15.58 -16.42 6.77
C THR A 345 16.40 -15.14 6.83
N VAL A 346 16.50 -14.56 8.02
CA VAL A 346 17.25 -13.31 8.23
C VAL A 346 18.74 -13.54 7.96
N VAL A 347 19.36 -12.61 7.22
CA VAL A 347 20.81 -12.51 7.02
C VAL A 347 21.41 -11.43 7.94
N CYS A 348 20.85 -10.21 7.89
CA CYS A 348 21.18 -9.08 8.77
C CYS A 348 20.08 -8.02 8.69
N HIS A 349 19.93 -7.21 9.74
CA HIS A 349 19.00 -6.08 9.74
C HIS A 349 19.35 -5.03 10.78
N GLY A 350 18.88 -3.79 10.57
CA GLY A 350 19.13 -2.72 11.52
C GLY A 350 18.46 -1.41 11.14
N ASP A 351 18.29 -0.57 12.16
CA ASP A 351 17.99 0.85 11.96
C ASP A 351 19.26 1.53 11.43
N VAL A 352 19.12 2.39 10.42
CA VAL A 352 20.24 3.21 9.94
C VAL A 352 20.43 4.35 10.93
N GLU A 353 21.62 4.41 11.54
CA GLU A 353 21.92 5.37 12.61
C GLU A 353 21.78 6.81 12.13
N GLY A 354 21.26 7.69 12.99
CA GLY A 354 21.04 9.11 12.67
C GLY A 354 19.85 9.39 11.72
N HIS A 355 19.21 8.37 11.13
CA HIS A 355 18.18 8.54 10.10
C HIS A 355 16.76 8.46 10.67
N ARG A 356 16.44 9.37 11.61
CA ARG A 356 15.10 9.54 12.17
C ARG A 356 14.48 10.84 11.66
N THR A 357 13.20 10.81 11.30
CA THR A 357 12.50 12.04 10.87
C THR A 357 12.44 13.04 12.01
N VAL A 358 12.46 14.33 11.67
CA VAL A 358 12.48 15.43 12.64
C VAL A 358 11.33 16.42 12.45
N SER A 359 10.64 16.41 11.30
CA SER A 359 9.57 17.37 11.02
C SER A 359 8.51 17.39 12.14
N GLN A 360 8.09 16.21 12.60
CA GLN A 360 7.06 16.05 13.63
C GLN A 360 7.46 16.59 15.02
N THR A 361 8.76 16.79 15.30
CA THR A 361 9.22 17.33 16.59
C THR A 361 9.17 18.85 16.64
N LEU A 362 8.85 19.51 15.53
CA LEU A 362 8.83 20.98 15.40
C LEU A 362 7.41 21.56 15.48
N VAL A 363 6.40 20.73 15.72
CA VAL A 363 4.99 21.12 15.76
C VAL A 363 4.72 22.18 16.83
N GLU A 364 5.34 22.06 18.01
CA GLU A 364 5.18 23.03 19.12
C GLU A 364 5.80 24.40 18.81
N ARG A 365 6.72 24.46 17.84
CA ARG A 365 7.40 25.69 17.40
C ARG A 365 6.73 26.35 16.19
N ALA A 366 5.62 25.79 15.72
CA ALA A 366 4.94 26.29 14.53
C ALA A 366 4.32 27.67 14.77
N GLU A 367 4.38 28.56 13.78
CA GLU A 367 3.73 29.88 13.88
C GLU A 367 2.20 29.77 14.06
N ASP A 368 1.61 28.69 13.54
CA ASP A 368 0.17 28.44 13.55
C ASP A 368 -0.28 27.58 14.75
N ALA A 369 0.52 27.49 15.83
CA ALA A 369 0.33 26.60 16.98
C ALA A 369 -0.86 26.95 17.93
N VAL A 370 -1.92 27.60 17.45
CA VAL A 370 -3.03 28.05 18.31
C VAL A 370 -4.13 26.98 18.44
N GLU A 371 -4.38 26.55 19.69
CA GLU A 371 -5.45 25.64 20.19
C GLU A 371 -5.36 24.13 19.81
N PRO A 372 -5.98 23.20 20.59
CA PRO A 372 -5.75 21.75 20.56
C PRO A 372 -6.23 21.03 19.27
N TYR A 373 -6.49 21.79 18.21
CA TYR A 373 -6.97 21.34 16.90
C TYR A 373 -5.85 21.11 15.89
N LEU A 374 -4.57 21.19 16.30
CA LEU A 374 -3.47 20.61 15.55
C LEU A 374 -3.55 19.07 15.61
N ASP A 375 -4.47 18.48 14.85
CA ASP A 375 -4.40 17.06 14.44
C ASP A 375 -3.22 16.90 13.48
N CYS A 376 -2.00 17.18 13.97
CA CYS A 376 -0.77 16.93 13.23
C CYS A 376 -0.57 15.41 13.20
N ARG A 377 -0.87 14.82 12.05
CA ARG A 377 -0.81 13.36 11.82
C ARG A 377 0.58 12.89 11.41
N MET A 378 1.61 13.70 11.62
CA MET A 378 2.98 13.30 11.28
C MET A 378 3.45 12.21 12.22
N GLN A 379 3.71 11.02 11.66
CA GLN A 379 4.30 9.92 12.41
C GLN A 379 5.83 10.05 12.40
N THR A 380 6.45 9.59 13.48
CA THR A 380 7.90 9.45 13.52
C THR A 380 8.31 8.23 12.72
N HIS A 381 9.21 8.42 11.76
CA HIS A 381 9.78 7.33 10.97
C HIS A 381 11.28 7.17 11.27
N GLN A 382 11.73 5.92 11.23
CA GLN A 382 13.13 5.53 11.34
C GLN A 382 13.52 4.75 10.09
N HIS A 383 14.59 5.15 9.43
CA HIS A 383 15.13 4.41 8.29
C HIS A 383 15.66 3.06 8.78
N TYR A 384 15.30 2.00 8.06
CA TYR A 384 15.51 0.62 8.44
C TYR A 384 15.83 -0.23 7.21
N ARG A 385 16.80 -1.12 7.34
CA ARG A 385 17.15 -2.12 6.33
C ARG A 385 17.07 -3.51 6.92
N TYR A 386 16.57 -4.45 6.13
CA TYR A 386 16.75 -5.86 6.44
C TYR A 386 17.01 -6.68 5.18
N VAL A 387 17.75 -7.75 5.39
CA VAL A 387 18.21 -8.65 4.34
C VAL A 387 17.80 -10.06 4.72
N VAL A 388 17.17 -10.76 3.78
CA VAL A 388 16.81 -12.18 3.90
C VAL A 388 17.41 -12.97 2.75
N ARG A 389 17.66 -14.26 3.01
CA ARG A 389 18.38 -15.12 2.07
C ARG A 389 17.56 -15.41 0.83
N GLU A 390 16.28 -15.73 1.01
CA GLU A 390 15.42 -16.19 -0.05
C GLU A 390 14.96 -15.02 -0.94
N VAL A 391 15.18 -15.14 -2.26
CA VAL A 391 14.62 -14.24 -3.27
C VAL A 391 13.51 -14.98 -3.99
N GLY A 392 12.26 -14.53 -3.81
CA GLY A 392 11.09 -15.17 -4.41
C GLY A 392 10.59 -14.50 -5.69
N MET A 393 9.89 -15.27 -6.51
CA MET A 393 9.01 -14.73 -7.55
C MET A 393 7.65 -14.34 -6.93
N PRO A 394 7.01 -13.26 -7.42
CA PRO A 394 5.65 -12.90 -7.01
C PRO A 394 4.67 -14.05 -7.21
N LEU A 395 3.67 -14.19 -6.32
CA LEU A 395 2.68 -15.27 -6.42
C LEU A 395 2.00 -15.30 -7.78
N GLU A 396 1.65 -14.13 -8.34
CA GLU A 396 1.00 -13.95 -9.64
C GLU A 396 1.78 -14.55 -10.82
N GLU A 397 3.09 -14.75 -10.67
CA GLU A 397 3.94 -15.34 -11.70
C GLU A 397 3.90 -16.88 -11.67
N PHE A 398 3.05 -17.51 -10.85
CA PHE A 398 2.96 -18.96 -10.72
C PHE A 398 2.90 -19.69 -12.08
N PRO A 399 3.68 -20.78 -12.26
CA PRO A 399 3.69 -21.53 -13.52
C PRO A 399 2.38 -22.27 -13.82
N THR A 400 1.77 -22.86 -12.78
CA THR A 400 0.55 -23.68 -12.87
C THR A 400 -0.32 -23.50 -11.63
N GLY A 401 -1.62 -23.80 -11.72
CA GLY A 401 -2.54 -23.79 -10.59
C GLY A 401 -2.13 -24.73 -9.46
N GLU A 402 -1.43 -25.82 -9.80
CA GLU A 402 -0.83 -26.72 -8.81
C GLU A 402 0.27 -26.01 -7.99
N VAL A 403 1.16 -25.25 -8.65
CA VAL A 403 2.19 -24.46 -7.96
C VAL A 403 1.55 -23.38 -7.08
N LEU A 404 0.53 -22.68 -7.58
CA LEU A 404 -0.23 -21.69 -6.81
C LEU A 404 -0.77 -22.28 -5.50
N VAL A 405 -1.48 -23.41 -5.58
CA VAL A 405 -2.06 -24.06 -4.38
C VAL A 405 -0.95 -24.59 -3.47
N SER A 406 0.13 -25.14 -4.02
CA SER A 406 1.26 -25.61 -3.20
C SER A 406 1.92 -24.48 -2.41
N ALA A 407 2.15 -23.31 -3.03
CA ALA A 407 2.78 -22.17 -2.38
C ALA A 407 1.89 -21.56 -1.29
N ILE A 408 0.57 -21.48 -1.54
CA ILE A 408 -0.40 -21.04 -0.53
C ILE A 408 -0.47 -22.05 0.62
N THR A 409 -0.37 -23.35 0.36
CA THR A 409 -0.33 -24.39 1.40
C THR A 409 0.91 -24.23 2.28
N ASP A 410 2.08 -24.02 1.67
CA ASP A 410 3.32 -23.74 2.38
C ASP A 410 3.21 -22.49 3.28
N ALA A 411 2.55 -21.43 2.81
CA ALA A 411 2.30 -20.21 3.57
C ALA A 411 1.32 -20.42 4.74
N ILE A 412 0.28 -21.24 4.56
CA ILE A 412 -0.65 -21.61 5.65
C ILE A 412 0.08 -22.43 6.72
N ILE A 413 1.03 -23.29 6.33
CA ILE A 413 1.88 -24.02 7.29
C ILE A 413 2.80 -23.06 8.05
N ALA A 414 3.40 -22.06 7.39
CA ALA A 414 4.17 -21.01 8.06
C ALA A 414 3.32 -20.31 9.11
N HIS A 415 2.11 -19.93 8.72
CA HIS A 415 1.15 -19.28 9.60
C HIS A 415 0.71 -20.18 10.77
N GLU A 416 0.41 -21.45 10.53
CA GLU A 416 0.05 -22.41 11.59
C GLU A 416 1.18 -22.50 12.62
N GLN A 417 2.42 -22.65 12.17
CA GLN A 417 3.58 -22.77 13.05
C GLN A 417 3.88 -21.46 13.78
N ALA A 418 3.77 -20.31 13.12
CA ALA A 418 3.90 -19.02 13.77
C ALA A 418 2.85 -18.85 14.89
N TYR A 419 1.59 -19.21 14.63
CA TYR A 419 0.51 -19.10 15.59
C TYR A 419 0.65 -20.10 16.75
N THR A 420 0.90 -21.37 16.44
CA THR A 420 0.87 -22.47 17.42
C THR A 420 2.18 -22.60 18.22
N ILE A 421 3.33 -22.45 17.56
CA ILE A 421 4.67 -22.62 18.16
C ILE A 421 5.19 -21.27 18.67
N ALA A 422 5.22 -20.26 17.79
CA ALA A 422 5.86 -18.98 18.12
C ALA A 422 4.92 -17.99 18.84
N LYS A 423 3.60 -18.26 18.85
CA LYS A 423 2.55 -17.39 19.39
C LYS A 423 2.53 -16.02 18.71
N VAL A 424 2.59 -16.00 17.38
CA VAL A 424 2.55 -14.79 16.54
C VAL A 424 1.41 -14.90 15.53
N LEU A 425 0.65 -13.80 15.37
CA LEU A 425 -0.40 -13.63 14.37
C LEU A 425 0.12 -12.72 13.24
N HIS A 426 -0.13 -13.04 11.96
CA HIS A 426 0.48 -12.29 10.84
C HIS A 426 -0.23 -10.96 10.55
N ARG A 427 -1.56 -10.97 10.51
CA ARG A 427 -2.48 -9.85 10.33
C ARG A 427 -2.47 -9.14 8.97
N ASP A 428 -1.70 -9.62 8.01
CA ASP A 428 -1.58 -8.99 6.69
C ASP A 428 -1.39 -10.01 5.57
N VAL A 429 -2.21 -11.05 5.56
CA VAL A 429 -2.19 -12.06 4.50
C VAL A 429 -2.78 -11.46 3.23
N SER A 430 -1.96 -11.39 2.18
CA SER A 430 -2.34 -10.91 0.85
C SER A 430 -1.53 -11.63 -0.22
N HIS A 431 -1.91 -11.50 -1.50
CA HIS A 431 -1.18 -12.13 -2.60
C HIS A 431 0.26 -11.57 -2.74
N GLY A 432 0.48 -10.30 -2.37
CA GLY A 432 1.79 -9.65 -2.42
C GLY A 432 2.75 -10.12 -1.33
N ASN A 433 2.20 -10.71 -0.25
CA ASN A 433 2.95 -11.17 0.91
C ASN A 433 3.25 -12.67 0.88
N ILE A 434 2.88 -13.36 -0.21
CA ILE A 434 3.25 -14.77 -0.46
C ILE A 434 4.15 -14.79 -1.69
N LEU A 435 5.36 -15.34 -1.53
CA LEU A 435 6.30 -15.52 -2.63
C LEU A 435 6.49 -17.00 -2.96
N ILE A 436 6.90 -17.27 -4.19
CA ILE A 436 7.32 -18.62 -4.61
C ILE A 436 8.84 -18.59 -4.74
N VAL A 437 9.54 -19.53 -4.11
CA VAL A 437 10.98 -19.73 -4.29
C VAL A 437 11.16 -20.88 -5.29
N PRO A 438 11.56 -20.60 -6.54
CA PRO A 438 11.80 -21.64 -7.54
C PRO A 438 13.08 -22.42 -7.22
N ASN A 439 13.19 -23.63 -7.77
CA ASN A 439 14.30 -24.56 -7.55
C ASN A 439 14.56 -24.90 -6.07
N SER A 440 13.52 -24.85 -5.23
CA SER A 440 13.57 -25.22 -3.82
C SER A 440 12.88 -26.55 -3.58
N ASP A 441 13.55 -27.46 -2.88
CA ASP A 441 12.99 -28.74 -2.42
C ASP A 441 12.50 -28.67 -0.96
N ARG A 442 12.37 -27.46 -0.40
CA ARG A 442 11.90 -27.24 0.99
C ARG A 442 10.38 -27.14 1.12
N GLY A 443 9.67 -26.85 0.02
CA GLY A 443 8.22 -26.76 0.00
C GLY A 443 7.54 -28.11 -0.18
N ILE A 444 6.20 -28.11 -0.16
CA ILE A 444 5.40 -29.32 -0.41
C ILE A 444 5.60 -29.84 -1.84
N LYS A 445 5.72 -28.96 -2.82
CA LYS A 445 5.92 -29.34 -4.22
C LYS A 445 7.40 -29.28 -4.57
N ARG A 446 7.97 -30.39 -5.01
CA ARG A 446 9.37 -30.44 -5.43
C ARG A 446 9.70 -29.35 -6.47
N GLY A 447 10.82 -28.66 -6.29
CA GLY A 447 11.24 -27.54 -7.12
C GLY A 447 10.57 -26.20 -6.83
N TYR A 448 9.60 -26.12 -5.90
CA TYR A 448 8.94 -24.89 -5.50
C TYR A 448 8.72 -24.82 -3.99
N GLN A 449 8.87 -23.65 -3.39
CA GLN A 449 8.52 -23.41 -2.00
C GLN A 449 7.70 -22.14 -1.87
N GLY A 450 6.55 -22.21 -1.21
CA GLY A 450 5.84 -21.00 -0.78
C GLY A 450 6.51 -20.35 0.44
N LEU A 451 6.57 -19.02 0.45
CA LEU A 451 7.16 -18.23 1.52
C LEU A 451 6.17 -17.15 1.97
N LEU A 452 5.80 -17.14 3.25
CA LEU A 452 4.97 -16.08 3.84
C LEU A 452 5.87 -14.95 4.38
N THR A 453 5.69 -13.74 3.86
CA THR A 453 6.57 -12.57 4.02
C THR A 453 5.82 -11.38 4.60
N ASP A 454 6.53 -10.28 4.89
CA ASP A 454 5.98 -9.02 5.40
C ASP A 454 5.34 -9.14 6.80
N TRP A 455 6.18 -9.52 7.77
CA TRP A 455 5.77 -9.79 9.16
C TRP A 455 5.66 -8.54 10.03
N GLU A 456 5.80 -7.35 9.47
CA GLU A 456 5.85 -6.10 10.22
C GLU A 456 4.55 -5.71 10.95
N LEU A 457 3.39 -6.12 10.43
CA LEU A 457 2.09 -5.90 11.06
C LEU A 457 1.73 -7.04 12.03
N SER A 458 2.60 -8.04 12.14
CA SER A 458 2.39 -9.18 13.02
C SER A 458 2.40 -8.75 14.49
N THR A 459 1.80 -9.57 15.35
CA THR A 459 1.75 -9.30 16.78
C THR A 459 1.85 -10.58 17.58
N ARG A 460 2.61 -10.55 18.69
CA ARG A 460 2.65 -11.65 19.66
C ARG A 460 1.28 -11.79 20.34
N LEU A 461 0.74 -13.01 20.41
CA LEU A 461 -0.62 -13.27 20.89
C LEU A 461 -0.85 -12.81 22.32
N GLU A 462 0.15 -12.95 23.20
CA GLU A 462 0.08 -12.50 24.59
C GLU A 462 -0.21 -11.01 24.69
N ARG A 463 0.52 -10.20 23.93
CA ARG A 463 0.30 -8.76 23.83
C ARG A 463 -1.02 -8.46 23.14
N TYR A 464 -1.29 -9.12 22.02
CA TYR A 464 -2.44 -8.84 21.17
C TYR A 464 -3.75 -8.97 21.93
N TYR A 465 -3.93 -10.05 22.71
CA TYR A 465 -5.17 -10.28 23.45
C TYR A 465 -5.21 -9.60 24.83
N ALA A 466 -4.08 -9.11 25.33
CA ALA A 466 -4.04 -8.30 26.56
C ALA A 466 -4.44 -6.85 26.32
N GLU A 467 -4.18 -6.33 25.12
CA GLU A 467 -4.56 -4.97 24.73
C GLU A 467 -6.05 -4.90 24.33
N ARG A 468 -6.63 -3.69 24.42
CA ARG A 468 -7.95 -3.48 23.83
C ARG A 468 -7.81 -3.58 22.30
N PRO A 469 -8.75 -4.26 21.61
CA PRO A 469 -8.73 -4.28 20.17
C PRO A 469 -8.78 -2.84 19.64
N ARG A 470 -7.95 -2.57 18.63
CA ARG A 470 -7.90 -1.25 18.03
C ARG A 470 -9.20 -0.95 17.31
N THR A 471 -9.62 0.32 17.37
CA THR A 471 -10.73 0.82 16.56
C THR A 471 -10.46 0.67 15.06
N PHE A 472 -9.18 0.66 14.69
CA PHE A 472 -8.73 0.49 13.32
C PHE A 472 -8.00 -0.84 13.13
N GLN A 473 -8.44 -1.59 12.12
CA GLN A 473 -7.85 -2.86 11.73
C GLN A 473 -6.80 -2.65 10.64
N ALA A 474 -5.53 -2.86 10.99
CA ALA A 474 -4.41 -2.83 10.04
C ALA A 474 -4.41 -4.10 9.17
N GLY A 475 -4.04 -3.93 7.90
CA GLY A 475 -3.83 -5.00 6.91
C GLY A 475 -4.13 -4.54 5.48
N THR A 476 -4.02 -5.46 4.53
CA THR A 476 -4.34 -5.21 3.13
C THR A 476 -5.85 -5.33 2.94
N TRP A 477 -6.54 -4.18 2.91
CA TRP A 477 -8.00 -4.08 2.97
C TRP A 477 -8.75 -5.05 2.01
N PRO A 478 -8.37 -5.20 0.72
CA PRO A 478 -9.00 -6.15 -0.18
C PRO A 478 -8.96 -7.62 0.27
N PHE A 479 -8.04 -8.03 1.13
CA PHE A 479 -7.90 -9.42 1.57
C PHE A 479 -8.37 -9.63 3.01
N MET A 480 -8.82 -8.59 3.71
CA MET A 480 -9.41 -8.71 5.03
C MET A 480 -10.77 -9.43 4.98
N SER A 481 -11.07 -10.18 6.05
CA SER A 481 -12.32 -10.94 6.16
C SER A 481 -13.55 -10.03 6.20
N VAL A 482 -14.68 -10.54 5.72
CA VAL A 482 -15.97 -9.84 5.77
C VAL A 482 -16.32 -9.47 7.21
N ARG A 483 -16.02 -10.36 8.17
CA ARG A 483 -16.19 -10.10 9.61
C ARG A 483 -15.35 -8.90 10.06
N CYS A 484 -14.06 -8.86 9.76
CA CYS A 484 -13.18 -7.76 10.20
C CYS A 484 -13.57 -6.41 9.60
N LEU A 485 -14.28 -6.41 8.47
CA LEU A 485 -14.77 -5.21 7.78
C LEU A 485 -16.25 -4.90 8.08
N SER A 486 -16.90 -5.63 8.99
CA SER A 486 -18.30 -5.38 9.37
C SER A 486 -18.41 -4.45 10.58
N LEU A 487 -19.58 -3.83 10.76
CA LEU A 487 -19.87 -3.00 11.94
C LEU A 487 -19.64 -3.74 13.26
N ASP A 488 -19.98 -5.03 13.32
CA ASP A 488 -19.83 -5.84 14.53
C ASP A 488 -18.38 -6.32 14.74
N GLY A 489 -17.57 -6.40 13.67
CA GLY A 489 -16.20 -6.88 13.76
C GLY A 489 -15.16 -5.78 13.93
N ILE A 490 -15.49 -4.53 13.62
CA ILE A 490 -14.61 -3.38 13.91
C ILE A 490 -14.45 -3.25 15.42
N GLY A 491 -13.19 -3.11 15.87
CA GLY A 491 -12.88 -3.14 17.30
C GLY A 491 -12.96 -4.55 17.91
N SER A 492 -12.89 -5.60 17.11
CA SER A 492 -12.69 -6.98 17.57
C SER A 492 -11.30 -7.50 17.22
N HIS A 493 -10.78 -8.45 17.99
CA HIS A 493 -9.55 -9.15 17.64
C HIS A 493 -9.74 -10.02 16.39
N VAL A 494 -8.70 -10.08 15.57
CA VAL A 494 -8.56 -11.03 14.45
C VAL A 494 -8.46 -12.45 15.02
N GLN A 495 -9.11 -13.39 14.33
CA GLN A 495 -9.09 -14.81 14.63
C GLN A 495 -8.40 -15.57 13.49
N VAL A 496 -7.94 -16.78 13.78
CA VAL A 496 -7.35 -17.69 12.77
C VAL A 496 -8.25 -17.84 11.55
N ALA A 497 -9.55 -17.98 11.75
CA ALA A 497 -10.51 -18.08 10.67
C ALA A 497 -10.50 -16.85 9.74
N ASP A 498 -10.26 -15.65 10.26
CA ASP A 498 -10.19 -14.44 9.43
C ASP A 498 -8.95 -14.45 8.54
N GLU A 499 -7.80 -14.93 9.03
CA GLU A 499 -6.58 -15.07 8.22
C GLU A 499 -6.69 -16.23 7.21
N LEU A 500 -7.38 -17.31 7.57
CA LEU A 500 -7.73 -18.38 6.62
C LEU A 500 -8.68 -17.88 5.52
N GLU A 501 -9.59 -16.94 5.83
CA GLU A 501 -10.43 -16.28 4.82
C GLU A 501 -9.56 -15.46 3.87
N SER A 502 -8.55 -14.75 4.38
CA SER A 502 -7.59 -14.03 3.54
C SER A 502 -6.86 -14.95 2.56
N PHE A 503 -6.44 -16.15 2.99
CA PHE A 503 -5.85 -17.14 2.06
C PHE A 503 -6.84 -17.61 0.98
N LEU A 504 -8.12 -17.83 1.31
CA LEU A 504 -9.15 -18.13 0.31
C LEU A 504 -9.30 -16.97 -0.69
N LEU A 505 -9.32 -15.74 -0.19
CA LEU A 505 -9.42 -14.54 -1.04
C LEU A 505 -8.21 -14.42 -1.99
N VAL A 506 -7.00 -14.79 -1.53
CA VAL A 506 -5.81 -14.88 -2.39
C VAL A 506 -5.96 -15.94 -3.48
N ILE A 507 -6.49 -17.13 -3.15
CA ILE A 507 -6.79 -18.19 -4.13
C ILE A 507 -7.76 -17.66 -5.19
N ILE A 508 -8.87 -17.04 -4.77
CA ILE A 508 -9.88 -16.49 -5.69
C ILE A 508 -9.26 -15.41 -6.60
N TYR A 509 -8.51 -14.47 -6.02
CA TYR A 509 -7.85 -13.39 -6.76
C TYR A 509 -6.94 -13.94 -7.86
N CYS A 510 -6.00 -14.82 -7.49
CA CYS A 510 -5.03 -15.40 -8.42
C CYS A 510 -5.71 -16.28 -9.48
N ALA A 511 -6.71 -17.08 -9.07
CA ALA A 511 -7.41 -17.98 -9.98
C ALA A 511 -8.22 -17.19 -11.02
N VAL A 512 -8.99 -16.18 -10.61
CA VAL A 512 -9.82 -15.39 -11.54
C VAL A 512 -8.94 -14.64 -12.56
N LEU A 513 -7.84 -14.04 -12.10
CA LEU A 513 -6.95 -13.29 -12.98
C LEU A 513 -6.17 -14.18 -13.93
N HIS A 514 -5.60 -15.29 -13.45
CA HIS A 514 -4.55 -16.00 -14.19
C HIS A 514 -4.95 -17.39 -14.68
N LEU A 515 -5.93 -18.07 -14.08
CA LEU A 515 -6.43 -19.36 -14.56
C LEU A 515 -7.60 -19.18 -15.51
N ARG A 516 -7.79 -20.11 -16.46
CA ARG A 516 -8.93 -20.06 -17.38
C ARG A 516 -10.23 -20.26 -16.62
N ASN A 517 -11.23 -19.43 -16.92
CA ASN A 517 -12.51 -19.45 -16.25
C ASN A 517 -13.63 -18.84 -17.11
N THR A 518 -14.88 -19.05 -16.69
CA THR A 518 -16.08 -18.54 -17.37
C THR A 518 -16.36 -17.05 -17.16
N CYS A 519 -15.53 -16.34 -16.38
CA CYS A 519 -15.71 -14.90 -16.15
C CYS A 519 -15.40 -14.12 -17.44
N ARG A 520 -16.37 -13.32 -17.91
CA ARG A 520 -16.24 -12.53 -19.14
C ARG A 520 -15.21 -11.40 -19.01
N ASN A 521 -15.17 -10.77 -17.83
CA ASN A 521 -14.31 -9.64 -17.55
C ASN A 521 -13.70 -9.82 -16.16
N ALA A 522 -12.46 -10.31 -16.12
CA ALA A 522 -11.76 -10.57 -14.86
C ALA A 522 -11.43 -9.26 -14.12
N ASP A 523 -11.07 -8.20 -14.85
CA ASP A 523 -10.71 -6.92 -14.25
C ASP A 523 -11.91 -6.29 -13.53
N GLU A 524 -13.07 -6.24 -14.19
CA GLU A 524 -14.32 -5.73 -13.61
C GLU A 524 -14.78 -6.59 -12.43
N PHE A 525 -14.63 -7.92 -12.52
CA PHE A 525 -14.88 -8.80 -11.38
C PHE A 525 -13.99 -8.44 -10.19
N ILE A 526 -12.69 -8.23 -10.41
CA ILE A 526 -11.76 -7.88 -9.34
C ILE A 526 -12.11 -6.51 -8.75
N GLU A 527 -12.39 -5.51 -9.57
CA GLU A 527 -12.79 -4.17 -9.11
C GLU A 527 -14.05 -4.21 -8.24
N GLU A 528 -15.08 -4.96 -8.63
CA GLU A 528 -16.35 -5.04 -7.89
C GLU A 528 -16.27 -5.96 -6.68
N PHE A 529 -15.59 -7.11 -6.79
CA PHE A 529 -15.47 -8.07 -5.70
C PHE A 529 -14.53 -7.56 -4.60
N PHE A 530 -13.37 -7.00 -4.99
CA PHE A 530 -12.34 -6.53 -4.06
C PHE A 530 -12.43 -5.02 -3.77
N GLY A 531 -13.42 -4.30 -4.32
CA GLY A 531 -13.66 -2.88 -4.09
C GLY A 531 -14.35 -2.55 -2.76
N HIS A 532 -14.52 -1.24 -2.51
CA HIS A 532 -15.12 -0.71 -1.28
C HIS A 532 -16.65 -0.84 -1.24
N GLY A 533 -17.18 -1.09 -0.04
CA GLY A 533 -18.60 -1.06 0.28
C GLY A 533 -19.03 0.29 0.86
N LEU A 534 -19.78 0.26 1.96
CA LEU A 534 -20.33 1.46 2.59
C LEU A 534 -19.28 2.20 3.44
N PRO A 535 -19.25 3.54 3.41
CA PRO A 535 -18.38 4.32 4.30
C PRO A 535 -18.83 4.21 5.75
N LEU A 536 -17.85 4.10 6.63
CA LEU A 536 -18.00 4.03 8.09
C LEU A 536 -17.42 5.30 8.70
N TYR A 537 -18.21 6.37 8.68
CA TYR A 537 -17.77 7.72 9.03
C TYR A 537 -17.14 7.87 10.42
N HIS A 538 -17.55 7.05 11.39
CA HIS A 538 -17.03 7.11 12.76
C HIS A 538 -15.59 6.59 12.91
N VAL A 539 -15.09 5.84 11.92
CA VAL A 539 -13.79 5.15 11.98
C VAL A 539 -12.90 5.44 10.77
N GLY A 540 -13.41 6.20 9.78
CA GLY A 540 -12.67 6.53 8.56
C GLY A 540 -12.34 5.30 7.70
N GLN A 541 -13.22 4.29 7.68
CA GLN A 541 -13.04 3.04 6.94
C GLN A 541 -14.24 2.74 6.03
N TYR A 542 -14.15 1.66 5.25
CA TYR A 542 -15.23 1.14 4.42
C TYR A 542 -15.52 -0.32 4.78
N THR A 543 -16.79 -0.72 4.71
CA THR A 543 -17.15 -2.14 4.72
C THR A 543 -16.68 -2.81 3.45
N CYS A 544 -16.56 -4.15 3.43
CA CYS A 544 -16.29 -4.87 2.18
C CYS A 544 -17.39 -4.62 1.12
N SER A 545 -17.09 -4.89 -0.15
CA SER A 545 -18.09 -4.92 -1.20
C SER A 545 -19.25 -5.86 -0.82
N ARG A 546 -20.45 -5.52 -1.28
CA ARG A 546 -21.61 -6.41 -1.15
C ARG A 546 -21.36 -7.76 -1.81
N TYR A 547 -20.66 -7.75 -2.94
CA TYR A 547 -20.38 -8.95 -3.71
C TYR A 547 -19.49 -9.94 -2.94
N LYS A 548 -18.42 -9.46 -2.29
CA LYS A 548 -17.61 -10.31 -1.39
C LYS A 548 -18.49 -10.85 -0.26
N SER A 549 -19.24 -9.99 0.42
CA SER A 549 -20.12 -10.40 1.53
C SER A 549 -21.11 -11.50 1.09
N ASP A 550 -21.80 -11.30 -0.03
CA ASP A 550 -22.80 -12.24 -0.55
C ASP A 550 -22.16 -13.57 -0.96
N THR A 551 -20.95 -13.55 -1.52
CA THR A 551 -20.19 -14.77 -1.90
C THR A 551 -19.79 -15.58 -0.67
N LEU A 552 -19.21 -14.94 0.35
CA LEU A 552 -18.74 -15.61 1.55
C LEU A 552 -19.91 -16.10 2.44
N THR A 553 -21.06 -15.44 2.40
CA THR A 553 -22.25 -15.83 3.18
C THR A 553 -23.11 -16.89 2.48
N SER A 554 -23.23 -16.84 1.16
CA SER A 554 -23.94 -17.87 0.38
C SER A 554 -23.12 -19.14 0.16
N GLY A 555 -21.79 -19.00 0.10
CA GLY A 555 -20.89 -20.08 -0.28
C GLY A 555 -20.82 -20.31 -1.80
N GLU A 556 -21.34 -19.40 -2.62
CA GLU A 556 -21.39 -19.52 -4.08
C GLU A 556 -20.53 -18.47 -4.78
N LEU A 557 -19.55 -18.92 -5.57
CA LEU A 557 -18.77 -18.04 -6.44
C LEU A 557 -19.49 -17.84 -7.77
N ILE A 558 -20.25 -16.75 -7.86
CA ILE A 558 -20.94 -16.33 -9.08
C ILE A 558 -20.14 -15.23 -9.78
N ALA A 559 -20.29 -15.08 -11.09
CA ALA A 559 -19.84 -13.95 -11.88
C ALA A 559 -20.92 -12.83 -11.88
N MET A 560 -20.57 -11.62 -12.33
CA MET A 560 -21.44 -10.43 -12.24
C MET A 560 -22.78 -10.56 -12.98
N ASN A 561 -22.86 -11.44 -13.98
CA ASN A 561 -24.09 -11.79 -14.69
C ASN A 561 -24.93 -12.86 -13.95
N CYS A 562 -24.67 -13.10 -12.66
CA CYS A 562 -25.31 -14.10 -11.81
C CYS A 562 -25.16 -15.55 -12.30
N THR A 563 -24.15 -15.85 -13.11
CA THR A 563 -23.84 -17.24 -13.51
C THR A 563 -22.70 -17.79 -12.67
N PRO A 564 -22.68 -19.10 -12.33
CA PRO A 564 -21.57 -19.71 -11.62
C PRO A 564 -20.22 -19.46 -12.33
N LEU A 565 -19.23 -18.97 -11.58
CA LEU A 565 -17.87 -18.82 -12.08
C LEU A 565 -17.16 -20.17 -11.94
N VAL A 566 -16.76 -20.75 -13.07
CA VAL A 566 -16.15 -22.08 -13.15
C VAL A 566 -14.78 -21.97 -13.80
N PHE A 567 -13.78 -22.60 -13.19
CA PHE A 567 -12.42 -22.71 -13.71
C PHE A 567 -12.28 -23.93 -14.63
N LEU A 568 -11.51 -23.80 -15.71
CA LEU A 568 -11.43 -24.77 -16.81
C LEU A 568 -9.99 -25.26 -17.03
N THR A 569 -9.82 -26.48 -17.56
CA THR A 569 -8.51 -27.14 -17.75
C THR A 569 -7.86 -26.91 -19.13
N GLY A 570 -8.60 -26.50 -20.16
CA GLY A 570 -8.12 -26.39 -21.56
C GLY A 570 -8.89 -25.38 -22.43
N PRO A 571 -8.48 -25.13 -23.69
CA PRO A 571 -9.18 -24.18 -24.57
C PRO A 571 -10.52 -24.74 -25.06
N PRO A 572 -11.49 -23.87 -25.43
CA PRO A 572 -12.72 -24.33 -26.07
C PRO A 572 -12.38 -25.14 -27.32
N ALA A 573 -13.13 -26.21 -27.58
CA ALA A 573 -13.02 -26.91 -28.85
C ALA A 573 -13.22 -25.89 -29.99
N ALA A 574 -12.24 -25.80 -30.90
CA ALA A 574 -12.29 -24.89 -32.03
C ALA A 574 -13.63 -25.04 -32.75
N THR A 575 -14.45 -23.99 -32.72
CA THR A 575 -15.61 -23.89 -33.59
C THR A 575 -15.09 -23.84 -35.02
N SER A 576 -15.33 -24.91 -35.76
CA SER A 576 -14.91 -25.07 -37.14
C SER A 576 -15.52 -23.97 -38.03
N GLY A 577 -14.69 -23.02 -38.49
CA GLY A 577 -14.77 -22.37 -39.80
C GLY A 577 -15.89 -21.33 -40.06
N PRO A 578 -15.67 -20.41 -41.02
CA PRO A 578 -16.52 -19.25 -41.24
C PRO A 578 -17.87 -19.60 -41.89
N ARG A 579 -18.93 -18.93 -41.44
CA ARG A 579 -20.28 -18.93 -42.03
C ARG A 579 -20.22 -18.72 -43.56
N PRO A 580 -20.73 -19.63 -44.39
CA PRO A 580 -20.97 -19.33 -45.79
C PRO A 580 -22.13 -18.34 -45.94
N ARG A 581 -21.95 -17.43 -46.89
CA ARG A 581 -22.85 -16.36 -47.30
C ARG A 581 -24.20 -16.93 -47.74
N ALA A 582 -25.29 -16.28 -47.32
CA ALA A 582 -26.65 -16.68 -47.64
C ALA A 582 -26.91 -16.64 -49.16
N THR A 583 -27.35 -17.77 -49.72
CA THR A 583 -28.13 -17.82 -50.96
C THR A 583 -29.27 -18.83 -50.79
N SER A 584 -30.43 -18.43 -51.26
CA SER A 584 -31.75 -19.05 -51.14
C SER A 584 -31.87 -20.45 -51.76
N SER A 585 -32.69 -21.30 -51.13
CA SER A 585 -33.83 -22.07 -51.71
C SER A 585 -33.91 -23.56 -51.33
N THR A 586 -35.05 -23.92 -50.75
CA THR A 586 -35.83 -25.18 -50.83
C THR A 586 -35.18 -26.57 -50.68
N SER A 587 -35.64 -27.24 -49.60
CA SER A 587 -36.16 -28.62 -49.50
C SER A 587 -35.23 -29.83 -49.30
N ALA A 588 -35.72 -30.71 -48.40
CA ALA A 588 -35.49 -32.15 -48.23
C ALA A 588 -34.38 -32.65 -47.25
N SER A 589 -34.90 -33.31 -46.21
CA SER A 589 -34.36 -34.26 -45.21
C SER A 589 -33.06 -35.02 -45.47
N ALA A 590 -32.17 -35.02 -44.45
CA ALA A 590 -31.29 -36.14 -44.07
C ALA A 590 -30.84 -35.98 -42.58
N PRO A 591 -30.49 -37.07 -41.85
CA PRO A 591 -30.36 -37.05 -40.39
C PRO A 591 -29.08 -36.35 -39.92
N LEU A 592 -29.18 -35.57 -38.84
CA LEU A 592 -28.06 -34.96 -38.13
C LEU A 592 -27.13 -36.04 -37.53
N PRO A 593 -25.81 -36.00 -37.78
CA PRO A 593 -24.86 -36.73 -36.95
C PRO A 593 -24.73 -36.01 -35.60
N SER A 594 -24.94 -36.75 -34.53
CA SER A 594 -24.72 -36.32 -33.15
C SER A 594 -23.24 -35.97 -32.94
N THR A 595 -22.89 -34.69 -33.09
CA THR A 595 -21.62 -34.17 -32.59
C THR A 595 -21.82 -33.81 -31.13
N ALA A 596 -21.54 -34.78 -30.26
CA ALA A 596 -21.36 -34.51 -28.83
C ALA A 596 -20.18 -33.54 -28.68
N THR A 597 -20.48 -32.28 -28.40
CA THR A 597 -19.49 -31.31 -27.90
C THR A 597 -18.88 -31.90 -26.62
N LYS A 598 -17.57 -32.17 -26.63
CA LYS A 598 -16.82 -32.51 -25.41
C LYS A 598 -17.07 -31.38 -24.40
N ALA A 599 -17.76 -31.69 -23.30
CA ALA A 599 -17.93 -30.75 -22.20
C ALA A 599 -16.54 -30.30 -21.74
N GLU A 600 -16.34 -28.99 -21.57
CA GLU A 600 -15.08 -28.44 -21.07
C GLU A 600 -14.81 -29.00 -19.67
N GLU A 601 -13.65 -29.62 -19.49
CA GLU A 601 -13.31 -30.32 -18.27
C GLU A 601 -12.97 -29.34 -17.14
N LYS A 602 -13.62 -29.52 -15.99
CA LYS A 602 -13.53 -28.61 -14.84
C LYS A 602 -12.17 -28.70 -14.16
N HIS A 603 -11.64 -27.55 -13.78
CA HIS A 603 -10.37 -27.46 -13.07
C HIS A 603 -10.47 -27.97 -11.62
N PRO A 604 -9.46 -28.68 -11.07
CA PRO A 604 -9.47 -29.17 -9.68
C PRO A 604 -9.65 -28.08 -8.62
N ILE A 605 -9.23 -26.85 -8.91
CA ILE A 605 -9.36 -25.69 -8.01
C ILE A 605 -10.82 -25.34 -7.68
N ASN A 606 -11.79 -25.73 -8.54
CA ASN A 606 -13.20 -25.50 -8.26
C ASN A 606 -13.63 -26.19 -6.96
N ASP A 607 -13.18 -27.42 -6.73
CA ASP A 607 -13.54 -28.18 -5.53
C ASP A 607 -12.91 -27.59 -4.27
N VAL A 608 -11.68 -27.07 -4.39
CA VAL A 608 -10.98 -26.37 -3.31
C VAL A 608 -11.76 -25.11 -2.90
N ILE A 609 -12.08 -24.25 -3.87
CA ILE A 609 -12.80 -22.99 -3.63
C ILE A 609 -14.21 -23.28 -3.10
N ALA A 610 -14.95 -24.22 -3.70
CA ALA A 610 -16.30 -24.56 -3.26
C ALA A 610 -16.32 -25.12 -1.83
N THR A 611 -15.35 -25.96 -1.47
CA THR A 611 -15.26 -26.52 -0.11
C THR A 611 -14.93 -25.44 0.91
N LEU A 612 -13.98 -24.56 0.63
CA LEU A 612 -13.62 -23.46 1.52
C LEU A 612 -14.79 -22.48 1.68
N LEU A 613 -15.47 -22.12 0.58
CA LEU A 613 -16.65 -21.26 0.62
C LEU A 613 -17.79 -21.87 1.45
N LEU A 614 -18.01 -23.18 1.37
CA LEU A 614 -18.96 -23.89 2.23
C LEU A 614 -18.59 -23.79 3.71
N TRP A 615 -17.30 -23.87 4.05
CA TRP A 615 -16.85 -23.75 5.44
C TRP A 615 -17.01 -22.34 5.98
N PHE A 616 -16.69 -21.32 5.17
CA PHE A 616 -16.89 -19.92 5.55
C PHE A 616 -18.37 -19.52 5.62
N SER A 617 -19.21 -19.96 4.68
CA SER A 617 -20.66 -19.69 4.75
C SER A 617 -21.27 -20.27 6.01
N ALA A 618 -20.90 -21.51 6.38
CA ALA A 618 -21.30 -22.12 7.64
C ALA A 618 -20.85 -21.29 8.86
N ARG A 619 -19.62 -20.77 8.84
CA ARG A 619 -19.12 -19.87 9.89
C ARG A 619 -19.95 -18.59 9.99
N TYR A 620 -20.29 -17.94 8.87
CA TYR A 620 -21.11 -16.74 8.88
C TYR A 620 -22.54 -17.01 9.36
N GLU A 621 -23.11 -18.18 9.08
CA GLU A 621 -24.40 -18.60 9.68
C GLU A 621 -24.31 -18.77 11.20
N VAL A 622 -23.20 -19.30 11.73
CA VAL A 622 -22.96 -19.42 13.18
C VAL A 622 -22.77 -18.06 13.84
N LEU A 623 -22.12 -17.10 13.17
CA LEU A 623 -21.92 -15.75 13.70
C LEU A 623 -23.22 -14.93 13.81
N LYS A 624 -24.28 -15.28 13.05
CA LYS A 624 -25.58 -14.62 13.19
C LYS A 624 -26.15 -14.83 14.61
N PRO A 625 -26.86 -13.83 15.17
CA PRO A 625 -27.54 -13.96 16.46
C PRO A 625 -28.43 -15.21 16.49
N GLU A 626 -28.45 -15.91 17.62
CA GLU A 626 -29.39 -17.02 17.76
C GLU A 626 -30.82 -16.53 17.61
N PRO A 627 -31.69 -17.30 16.91
CA PRO A 627 -33.10 -16.95 16.79
C PRO A 627 -33.71 -16.89 18.19
N LYS A 628 -33.96 -15.67 18.68
CA LYS A 628 -34.63 -15.48 19.96
C LYS A 628 -36.07 -15.95 19.81
N PRO A 629 -36.57 -16.80 20.72
CA PRO A 629 -37.99 -17.08 20.76
C PRO A 629 -38.73 -15.78 21.11
N ARG A 630 -39.68 -15.35 20.25
CA ARG A 630 -40.70 -14.39 20.68
C ARG A 630 -41.54 -15.11 21.74
N GLN A 631 -41.52 -14.61 22.99
CA GLN A 631 -42.22 -15.12 24.18
C GLN A 631 -42.87 -16.51 23.95
N LEU A 632 -42.05 -17.56 24.04
CA LEU A 632 -42.60 -18.91 24.15
C LEU A 632 -43.32 -19.02 25.51
N PRO A 633 -44.47 -19.72 25.60
CA PRO A 633 -45.20 -19.86 26.85
C PRO A 633 -44.28 -20.35 27.98
N ASP A 634 -44.46 -19.87 29.22
CA ASP A 634 -43.62 -20.19 30.39
C ASP A 634 -43.36 -21.69 30.61
N ALA A 635 -44.28 -22.54 30.12
CA ALA A 635 -44.15 -23.99 30.12
C ALA A 635 -42.94 -24.50 29.30
N PHE A 636 -42.54 -23.81 28.23
CA PHE A 636 -41.41 -24.16 27.38
C PHE A 636 -40.06 -23.76 28.00
N GLU A 637 -39.97 -22.59 28.64
CA GLU A 637 -38.78 -22.21 29.43
C GLU A 637 -38.57 -23.16 30.62
N ALA A 638 -39.66 -23.52 31.31
CA ALA A 638 -39.62 -24.50 32.40
C ALA A 638 -39.16 -25.89 31.91
N TYR A 639 -39.54 -26.29 30.70
CA TYR A 639 -39.08 -27.54 30.08
C TYR A 639 -37.59 -27.50 29.70
N LEU A 640 -37.11 -26.45 29.02
CA LEU A 640 -35.68 -26.30 28.67
C LEU A 640 -34.77 -26.27 29.90
N LYS A 641 -35.20 -25.61 30.99
CA LYS A 641 -34.49 -25.64 32.28
C LYS A 641 -34.44 -27.04 32.91
N ARG A 642 -35.49 -27.85 32.73
CA ARG A 642 -35.60 -29.19 33.32
C ARG A 642 -34.74 -30.24 32.61
N TYR A 643 -34.39 -30.01 31.35
CA TYR A 643 -33.57 -30.93 30.54
C TYR A 643 -32.16 -30.41 30.21
N SER A 644 -31.84 -29.17 30.59
CA SER A 644 -30.46 -28.67 30.61
C SER A 644 -29.74 -29.26 31.84
N THR A 645 -29.16 -30.45 31.70
CA THR A 645 -28.24 -31.02 32.70
C THR A 645 -26.82 -31.14 32.12
N PRO A 646 -25.75 -31.02 32.93
CA PRO A 646 -24.37 -30.89 32.42
C PRO A 646 -23.68 -32.18 31.97
N ALA A 647 -24.41 -33.30 31.77
CA ALA A 647 -23.78 -34.56 31.37
C ALA A 647 -24.77 -35.53 30.70
N ALA A 648 -24.79 -35.59 29.36
CA ALA A 648 -25.24 -36.78 28.63
C ALA A 648 -24.75 -36.78 27.16
N PRO A 649 -24.48 -37.96 26.56
CA PRO A 649 -23.75 -38.12 25.30
C PRO A 649 -24.66 -38.12 24.06
N ALA A 650 -24.08 -37.78 22.90
CA ALA A 650 -24.59 -37.93 21.54
C ALA A 650 -26.01 -37.37 21.27
N ALA A 651 -26.05 -36.10 20.84
CA ALA A 651 -27.24 -35.34 20.45
C ALA A 651 -27.87 -35.78 19.09
N THR A 652 -28.15 -37.07 18.91
CA THR A 652 -28.85 -37.58 17.71
C THR A 652 -30.33 -37.88 17.98
N GLY A 653 -30.76 -37.99 19.24
CA GLY A 653 -32.14 -38.30 19.63
C GLY A 653 -32.92 -37.19 20.37
N LEU A 654 -32.26 -36.09 20.75
CA LEU A 654 -32.85 -35.04 21.58
C LEU A 654 -34.02 -34.34 20.85
N TRP A 655 -33.86 -34.04 19.56
CA TRP A 655 -34.86 -33.32 18.76
C TRP A 655 -36.11 -34.14 18.43
N GLN A 656 -35.96 -35.46 18.20
CA GLN A 656 -37.11 -36.36 18.06
C GLN A 656 -37.90 -36.45 19.37
N ARG A 657 -37.21 -36.53 20.52
CA ARG A 657 -37.85 -36.53 21.85
C ARG A 657 -38.56 -35.20 22.14
N LEU A 658 -37.93 -34.07 21.81
CA LEU A 658 -38.53 -32.74 21.91
C LEU A 658 -39.78 -32.62 21.02
N SER A 659 -39.70 -33.00 19.74
CA SER A 659 -40.83 -32.93 18.81
C SER A 659 -42.00 -33.84 19.22
N SER A 660 -41.73 -35.04 19.72
CA SER A 660 -42.78 -35.97 20.18
C SER A 660 -43.41 -35.53 21.50
N ALA A 661 -42.63 -34.94 22.42
CA ALA A 661 -43.15 -34.41 23.67
C ALA A 661 -44.00 -33.14 23.46
N LEU A 662 -43.61 -32.26 22.53
CA LEU A 662 -44.34 -31.03 22.19
C LEU A 662 -45.71 -31.29 21.56
N ALA A 663 -45.84 -32.36 20.77
CA ALA A 663 -47.11 -32.78 20.18
C ALA A 663 -48.18 -33.18 21.22
N GLY A 664 -47.77 -33.56 22.43
CA GLY A 664 -48.68 -33.91 23.52
C GLY A 664 -49.03 -32.77 24.47
N LEU A 665 -48.31 -31.63 24.42
CA LEU A 665 -48.41 -30.53 25.39
C LEU A 665 -49.07 -29.27 24.84
N MET A 666 -49.15 -29.10 23.51
CA MET A 666 -49.70 -27.89 22.89
C MET A 666 -50.96 -28.21 22.09
N PRO A 667 -52.13 -27.63 22.44
CA PRO A 667 -53.38 -27.86 21.71
C PRO A 667 -53.48 -27.06 20.39
N ASP A 668 -52.61 -26.07 20.17
CA ASP A 668 -52.63 -25.20 18.98
C ASP A 668 -51.65 -25.68 17.88
N LEU A 669 -52.19 -25.88 16.67
CA LEU A 669 -51.47 -26.30 15.47
C LEU A 669 -50.44 -25.26 15.00
N GLU A 670 -50.69 -23.96 15.19
CA GLU A 670 -49.75 -22.90 14.78
C GLU A 670 -48.50 -22.88 15.66
N GLU A 671 -48.67 -23.02 16.98
CA GLU A 671 -47.55 -23.07 17.91
C GLU A 671 -46.68 -24.31 17.67
N LEU A 672 -47.29 -25.46 17.35
CA LEU A 672 -46.58 -26.69 17.01
C LEU A 672 -45.76 -26.52 15.72
N ALA A 673 -46.30 -25.83 14.72
CA ALA A 673 -45.58 -25.51 13.49
C ALA A 673 -44.38 -24.58 13.76
N ARG A 674 -44.55 -23.55 14.60
CA ARG A 674 -43.46 -22.64 15.00
C ARG A 674 -42.36 -23.37 15.77
N ALA A 675 -42.72 -24.26 16.70
CA ALA A 675 -41.75 -25.05 17.46
C ALA A 675 -40.97 -26.04 16.58
N ARG A 676 -41.63 -26.64 15.57
CA ARG A 676 -40.97 -27.49 14.58
C ARG A 676 -40.00 -26.71 13.69
N GLU A 677 -40.39 -25.52 13.24
CA GLU A 677 -39.52 -24.64 12.46
C GLU A 677 -38.30 -24.20 13.27
N LEU A 678 -38.50 -23.79 14.53
CA LEU A 678 -37.39 -23.45 15.43
C LEU A 678 -36.46 -24.65 15.66
N ALA A 679 -37.00 -25.84 15.88
CA ALA A 679 -36.19 -27.06 16.03
C ALA A 679 -35.39 -27.38 14.74
N ALA A 680 -35.99 -27.19 13.56
CA ALA A 680 -35.30 -27.36 12.28
C ALA A 680 -34.19 -26.31 12.07
N GLN A 681 -34.42 -25.06 12.48
CA GLN A 681 -33.41 -23.98 12.46
C GLN A 681 -32.24 -24.29 13.39
N LEU A 682 -32.52 -24.72 14.63
CA LEU A 682 -31.49 -25.09 15.60
C LEU A 682 -30.69 -26.32 15.14
N LYS A 683 -31.34 -27.32 14.55
CA LYS A 683 -30.66 -28.47 13.94
C LYS A 683 -29.73 -28.06 12.80
N ARG A 684 -30.21 -27.22 11.86
CA ARG A 684 -29.38 -26.68 10.77
C ARG A 684 -28.18 -25.89 11.31
N ARG A 685 -28.40 -25.07 12.35
CA ARG A 685 -27.32 -24.31 13.00
C ARG A 685 -26.26 -25.23 13.61
N GLU A 686 -26.65 -26.36 14.20
CA GLU A 686 -25.70 -27.34 14.74
C GLU A 686 -24.89 -28.05 13.64
N GLU A 687 -25.51 -28.32 12.49
CA GLU A 687 -24.80 -28.81 11.30
C GLU A 687 -23.79 -27.77 10.80
N PHE A 688 -24.18 -26.48 10.73
CA PHE A 688 -23.26 -25.39 10.38
C PHE A 688 -22.12 -25.24 11.38
N LYS A 689 -22.34 -25.42 12.69
CA LYS A 689 -21.25 -25.42 13.70
C LYS A 689 -20.19 -26.48 13.40
N ARG A 690 -20.60 -27.70 13.04
CA ARG A 690 -19.65 -28.78 12.69
C ARG A 690 -18.84 -28.45 11.44
N VAL A 691 -19.47 -27.81 10.45
CA VAL A 691 -18.79 -27.41 9.21
C VAL A 691 -17.85 -26.22 9.46
N ALA A 692 -18.28 -25.24 10.27
CA ALA A 692 -17.52 -24.05 10.64
C ALA A 692 -16.25 -24.36 11.44
N GLN A 693 -16.25 -25.45 12.22
CA GLN A 693 -15.05 -25.93 12.94
C GLN A 693 -13.84 -26.15 12.03
N ASN A 694 -14.05 -26.43 10.73
CA ASN A 694 -12.96 -26.62 9.77
C ASN A 694 -12.13 -25.36 9.51
N VAL A 695 -12.63 -24.17 9.85
CA VAL A 695 -11.89 -22.90 9.69
C VAL A 695 -11.50 -22.29 11.04
N GLU A 696 -11.81 -22.93 12.16
CA GLU A 696 -11.38 -22.47 13.49
C GLU A 696 -9.89 -22.76 13.76
N SER A 697 -9.29 -23.67 12.98
CA SER A 697 -7.86 -24.00 13.02
C SER A 697 -7.32 -24.31 11.61
N HIS A 698 -6.00 -24.32 11.46
CA HIS A 698 -5.33 -24.57 10.17
C HIS A 698 -5.50 -25.99 9.64
N ALA A 699 -5.65 -26.99 10.53
CA ALA A 699 -5.50 -28.40 10.21
C ALA A 699 -6.42 -28.89 9.07
N SER A 700 -7.71 -28.55 9.10
CA SER A 700 -8.65 -28.97 8.06
C SER A 700 -8.34 -28.30 6.71
N VAL A 701 -7.93 -27.03 6.70
CA VAL A 701 -7.55 -26.31 5.48
C VAL A 701 -6.27 -26.89 4.88
N ILE A 702 -5.22 -27.08 5.68
CA ILE A 702 -3.96 -27.72 5.22
C ILE A 702 -4.24 -29.10 4.64
N LYS A 703 -5.07 -29.90 5.31
CA LYS A 703 -5.47 -31.23 4.85
C LYS A 703 -6.19 -31.16 3.50
N LEU A 704 -7.20 -30.28 3.35
CA LEU A 704 -7.92 -30.09 2.10
C LEU A 704 -6.99 -29.74 0.94
N LEU A 705 -6.10 -28.77 1.15
CA LEU A 705 -5.18 -28.34 0.09
C LEU A 705 -4.17 -29.43 -0.26
N THR A 706 -3.58 -30.09 0.74
CA THR A 706 -2.63 -31.18 0.52
C THR A 706 -3.28 -32.36 -0.21
N GLU A 707 -4.49 -32.76 0.17
CA GLU A 707 -5.25 -33.80 -0.54
C GLU A 707 -5.60 -33.37 -1.97
N SER A 708 -5.94 -32.09 -2.20
CA SER A 708 -6.21 -31.58 -3.55
C SER A 708 -4.99 -31.69 -4.47
N LEU A 709 -3.77 -31.54 -3.94
CA LEU A 709 -2.51 -31.66 -4.68
C LEU A 709 -2.16 -33.11 -5.06
N THR A 710 -2.83 -34.12 -4.49
CA THR A 710 -2.67 -35.52 -4.90
C THR A 710 -3.46 -35.87 -6.17
N ARG A 711 -4.35 -34.98 -6.62
CA ARG A 711 -5.15 -35.15 -7.83
C ARG A 711 -4.34 -34.79 -9.07
N SER A 712 -4.86 -35.13 -10.26
CA SER A 712 -4.24 -34.72 -11.52
C SER A 712 -4.53 -33.23 -11.80
N TRP A 713 -3.50 -32.39 -11.76
CA TRP A 713 -3.56 -30.99 -12.18
C TRP A 713 -3.09 -30.82 -13.63
N PRO A 714 -3.69 -29.92 -14.43
CA PRO A 714 -3.21 -29.66 -15.78
C PRO A 714 -1.81 -29.01 -15.77
N SER A 715 -0.96 -29.39 -16.71
CA SER A 715 0.39 -28.80 -16.84
C SER A 715 0.39 -27.42 -17.53
N GLN A 716 -0.74 -27.01 -18.12
CA GLN A 716 -0.92 -25.74 -18.83
C GLN A 716 -2.34 -25.17 -18.62
N ASP A 717 -2.60 -24.64 -17.44
CA ASP A 717 -3.91 -24.11 -17.00
C ASP A 717 -3.99 -22.58 -16.95
N ARG A 718 -2.86 -21.89 -17.13
CA ARG A 718 -2.79 -20.44 -17.17
C ARG A 718 -3.41 -19.86 -18.45
N LYS A 719 -4.05 -18.71 -18.35
CA LYS A 719 -4.47 -17.90 -19.52
C LYS A 719 -3.22 -17.54 -20.35
N HIS A 720 -3.24 -17.79 -21.65
CA HIS A 720 -2.19 -17.28 -22.53
C HIS A 720 -2.30 -15.76 -22.60
N SER A 721 -1.18 -15.07 -22.44
CA SER A 721 -1.10 -13.62 -22.63
C SER A 721 -1.17 -13.30 -24.12
N ASP A 722 -2.37 -13.33 -24.71
CA ASP A 722 -2.59 -12.71 -26.00
C ASP A 722 -2.61 -11.19 -25.81
N GLN A 723 -1.61 -10.53 -26.40
CA GLN A 723 -1.36 -9.09 -26.49
C GLN A 723 -0.58 -8.46 -25.31
N GLY A 724 0.45 -7.71 -25.71
CA GLY A 724 1.47 -7.01 -24.95
C GLY A 724 1.08 -6.50 -23.56
N GLY A 725 2.05 -6.56 -22.65
CA GLY A 725 1.96 -6.08 -21.28
C GLY A 725 1.25 -4.74 -21.13
N SER A 726 -0.06 -4.82 -20.89
CA SER A 726 -0.73 -3.90 -20.01
C SER A 726 -0.47 -4.46 -18.62
N SER A 727 0.30 -3.73 -17.80
CA SER A 727 0.25 -3.90 -16.36
C SER A 727 -1.22 -3.84 -15.96
N SER A 728 -1.85 -4.99 -15.70
CA SER A 728 -3.16 -5.04 -15.06
C SER A 728 -3.03 -4.16 -13.83
N LYS A 729 -3.88 -3.13 -13.74
CA LYS A 729 -3.87 -2.24 -12.58
C LYS A 729 -4.17 -3.12 -11.38
N SER A 730 -3.16 -3.44 -10.59
CA SER A 730 -3.40 -3.84 -9.21
C SER A 730 -4.29 -2.74 -8.62
N PRO A 731 -5.44 -3.06 -8.01
CA PRO A 731 -6.19 -2.05 -7.27
C PRO A 731 -5.20 -1.36 -6.33
N ALA A 732 -5.28 -0.05 -6.13
CA ALA A 732 -4.35 0.68 -5.27
C ALA A 732 -4.25 -0.07 -3.93
N ILE A 733 -3.15 -0.81 -3.72
CA ILE A 733 -2.93 -1.64 -2.55
C ILE A 733 -2.47 -0.67 -1.47
N GLU A 734 -3.41 0.07 -0.90
CA GLU A 734 -3.16 0.82 0.31
C GLU A 734 -3.15 -0.18 1.46
N SER A 735 -1.95 -0.54 1.91
CA SER A 735 -1.79 -1.13 3.24
C SER A 735 -2.32 -0.09 4.23
N THR A 736 -3.40 -0.39 4.94
CA THR A 736 -3.98 0.54 5.90
C THR A 736 -3.09 0.53 7.15
N GLY A 737 -1.98 1.27 7.09
CA GLY A 737 -1.13 1.59 8.22
C GLY A 737 -1.60 2.90 8.83
N GLY A 738 -2.52 2.83 9.80
CA GLY A 738 -2.91 3.97 10.66
C GLY A 738 -3.53 5.21 10.01
N GLN A 739 -3.70 5.29 8.68
CA GLN A 739 -4.30 6.45 8.03
C GLN A 739 -5.83 6.32 7.95
N ALA A 740 -6.54 7.28 8.54
CA ALA A 740 -7.95 7.49 8.28
C ALA A 740 -8.12 8.00 6.83
N GLY A 741 -8.79 7.22 5.99
CA GLY A 741 -8.96 7.53 4.56
C GLY A 741 -9.80 8.79 4.34
N SER A 742 -9.38 9.63 3.40
CA SER A 742 -10.17 10.75 2.89
C SER A 742 -11.32 10.26 2.01
N ALA A 743 -12.51 10.81 2.23
CA ALA A 743 -13.72 10.42 1.51
C ALA A 743 -13.68 10.84 0.01
N PRO A 744 -14.10 9.98 -0.94
CA PRO A 744 -14.36 10.39 -2.31
C PRO A 744 -15.68 11.17 -2.39
N ARG A 745 -15.66 12.30 -3.11
CA ARG A 745 -16.85 13.13 -3.37
C ARG A 745 -17.88 12.38 -4.22
N PRO A 746 -19.19 12.57 -3.99
CA PRO A 746 -20.24 12.01 -4.84
C PRO A 746 -20.14 12.59 -6.26
N ARG A 747 -20.29 11.71 -7.27
CA ARG A 747 -20.38 12.11 -8.69
C ARG A 747 -21.52 13.12 -8.85
N SER A 748 -21.16 14.35 -9.22
CA SER A 748 -22.12 15.38 -9.64
C SER A 748 -22.83 14.92 -10.91
N GLN A 749 -24.15 14.80 -10.84
CA GLN A 749 -25.00 14.60 -12.00
C GLN A 749 -24.77 15.73 -13.01
N GLU A 750 -24.45 15.38 -14.25
CA GLU A 750 -24.58 16.26 -15.40
C GLU A 750 -26.01 16.80 -15.45
N LYS A 751 -26.18 18.09 -15.17
CA LYS A 751 -27.37 18.81 -15.61
C LYS A 751 -27.05 19.50 -16.92
N ALA A 752 -27.73 19.03 -17.95
CA ALA A 752 -27.82 19.63 -19.27
C ALA A 752 -28.15 21.13 -19.16
N GLY A 753 -27.45 21.93 -19.96
CA GLY A 753 -27.57 23.37 -19.97
C GLY A 753 -28.92 23.86 -20.49
N GLU A 754 -29.46 24.87 -19.81
CA GLU A 754 -30.41 25.81 -20.39
C GLU A 754 -29.87 27.23 -20.26
N LYS A 755 -29.68 27.85 -21.42
CA LYS A 755 -29.33 29.26 -21.59
C LYS A 755 -30.43 30.15 -21.03
N ARG A 756 -30.08 31.09 -20.15
CA ARG A 756 -30.73 32.41 -20.09
C ARG A 756 -29.68 33.50 -19.84
N ALA A 757 -29.83 34.58 -20.59
CA ALA A 757 -28.97 35.75 -20.64
C ALA A 757 -29.49 36.88 -19.74
N ALA A 758 -28.62 37.89 -19.55
CA ALA A 758 -28.83 39.22 -18.93
C ALA A 758 -28.87 39.22 -17.39
N SER A 759 -28.30 40.18 -16.66
CA SER A 759 -27.67 41.48 -16.97
C SER A 759 -26.93 41.98 -15.71
N ASP A 760 -26.10 43.02 -15.90
CA ASP A 760 -25.41 43.86 -14.92
C ASP A 760 -26.16 44.15 -13.62
N ASP A 761 -25.46 44.11 -12.48
CA ASP A 761 -25.21 45.30 -11.64
C ASP A 761 -24.44 44.94 -10.36
N CYS A 762 -23.39 45.72 -10.09
CA CYS A 762 -22.70 45.84 -8.81
C CYS A 762 -23.54 46.76 -7.90
N PRO A 763 -23.50 46.62 -6.56
CA PRO A 763 -22.74 47.62 -5.82
C PRO A 763 -22.11 47.16 -4.48
N GLU A 764 -20.92 47.74 -4.27
CA GLU A 764 -20.39 48.42 -3.08
C GLU A 764 -20.68 47.97 -1.63
N ALA A 765 -19.56 47.97 -0.91
CA ALA A 765 -19.35 47.90 0.53
C ALA A 765 -20.17 48.90 1.37
N GLN A 766 -20.57 48.46 2.56
CA GLN A 766 -20.66 49.34 3.73
C GLN A 766 -20.21 48.62 5.01
N GLU A 767 -19.29 49.30 5.70
CA GLU A 767 -18.86 49.07 7.08
C GLU A 767 -20.03 49.07 8.07
N ASN A 768 -19.95 48.28 9.14
CA ASN A 768 -20.39 48.78 10.45
C ASN A 768 -19.80 48.02 11.66
N THR A 769 -18.92 48.75 12.34
CA THR A 769 -18.61 48.87 13.77
C THR A 769 -19.34 48.00 14.85
N ALA A 770 -18.50 47.32 15.64
CA ALA A 770 -18.37 47.32 17.10
C ALA A 770 -19.55 47.16 18.11
N SER A 771 -19.35 46.14 18.98
CA SER A 771 -19.60 46.10 20.44
C SER A 771 -21.03 45.86 20.97
N LYS A 772 -21.21 44.76 21.72
CA LYS A 772 -21.20 44.76 23.21
C LYS A 772 -21.48 43.37 23.79
N ARG A 773 -20.58 42.94 24.69
CA ARG A 773 -20.78 41.86 25.66
C ARG A 773 -21.92 42.20 26.63
N ARG A 774 -22.70 41.21 27.05
CA ARG A 774 -23.34 41.22 28.37
C ARG A 774 -23.32 39.82 28.98
N ARG A 775 -22.50 39.68 30.03
CA ARG A 775 -22.55 38.61 31.03
C ARG A 775 -23.83 38.77 31.85
N VAL A 776 -24.46 37.65 32.19
CA VAL A 776 -25.35 37.55 33.36
C VAL A 776 -24.75 36.46 34.24
N ALA A 777 -24.49 36.83 35.49
CA ALA A 777 -24.07 35.98 36.58
C ALA A 777 -25.12 36.10 37.72
N GLU A 778 -24.96 35.23 38.71
CA GLU A 778 -25.65 35.12 40.02
C GLU A 778 -26.85 34.17 40.03
N SER A 779 -26.69 32.94 40.56
CA SER A 779 -26.46 32.50 41.95
C SER A 779 -27.72 32.52 42.82
N SER A 780 -28.12 31.33 43.27
CA SER A 780 -28.82 31.10 44.53
C SER A 780 -28.31 29.79 45.12
N ALA A 781 -27.66 29.91 46.28
CA ALA A 781 -27.34 28.91 47.31
C ALA A 781 -26.45 27.70 46.95
#